data_AF-A0A816AXF3-F1
#
_entry.id   AF-A0A816AXF3-F1
#
_cell.length_a   1.000
_cell.length_b   1.000
_cell.length_c   1.000
_cell.angle_alpha   90.00
_cell.angle_beta   90.00
_cell.angle_gamma   90.00
#
_symmetry.space_group_name_H-M   'P 1'
#
loop_
_entity.id
_entity.type
_entity.pdbx_description
1 polymer ?
#
loop_
_entity_poly.entity_id
_entity_poly.type
_entity_poly.pdbx_seq_one_letter_code
_entity_poly.pdbx_strand_id
1 'polypeptide(L)'
;MEATILSNCATESYRSDPEYCSHKTDYDEVYLADHLYESGNVHLQDCSNQHWLPLNQWLSKENALSNIWVGLLKMTDRLKTSTSTDNVDNIKRFQKLIDFLHYIANRASLKPFYLQMLKTALEVIPNTISPTGLYAPFISYSNIEQIDVEESGLSLSEAYSREQKKDIRKLIENCFQKDELLDSDLNVMTKSDKKQINKILMSLQNNKKLRLFLEKVERAIFLHPIKQFNVQVQYIPQQFEVESSDKHYHLQLQYMENGIKPTLLLQANKKFHQMYTGYFNKPARSVQTFNVEKESSFFSRFFPSDNQDDNSLGDISNYFKNQLKQSWNKLSPETHTQRERPTNDEMNECLMRLRQESQESWQELIKSITESNVQLFQYGLGLRITPITLVSLFQQNKKQLDLTDDQRTLLGGILVCWTLQQQLERALYLDTQGKLEDLAKELSNIPHSNWIPSEHISWLILELEMNITIREMQVKVARHMMQPNLNLDKQEVQSIVMQMNMGEGKTSVILPMLAVGLPSSSSSLIRLIVLKSLFPTNYQSLRCKLGGLINRRVFPFVCRRDLNFTNQQIQLIHSRLQNALADCDVMITTPEDILSFDLLTIDNCRQYNFATGRSMLTMQRWLKTYVRDVLDESDEILHVKYQLIYTVGTQQQVDGGAERWNTIQSVLELVKRHAADISNEFEKNVCYKPSERKSAFPQFRLQSSTPFRSLRERIVKDWLRTRNYRKDAEKNILSFVTDANVSIETVKDKFPADDIRSFLVIRGLLSSEVLLVALKKRYRVHFGANQKANYNRLMAVPYRAKDVVADRTEFGHPDLAIVLTYLSYYYSGLNDGQLTRVFDRLTTEENNPEAIYDEWIAYEET
;
A
#
# COMPACT_ATOMS: atom_id res chain seq x y z
N MET A 1 -4.73 -38.61 -15.98
CA MET A 1 -5.54 -38.91 -14.77
C MET A 1 -6.54 -37.81 -14.41
N GLU A 2 -6.64 -36.72 -15.17
CA GLU A 2 -7.72 -35.71 -15.04
C GLU A 2 -8.86 -35.88 -16.07
N ALA A 3 -8.75 -36.82 -17.02
CA ALA A 3 -9.74 -37.06 -18.06
C ALA A 3 -10.76 -38.17 -17.72
N THR A 4 -10.62 -38.87 -16.59
CA THR A 4 -11.42 -40.06 -16.24
C THR A 4 -12.51 -39.79 -15.20
N ILE A 5 -12.58 -38.57 -14.65
CA ILE A 5 -13.63 -38.16 -13.69
C ILE A 5 -14.78 -37.41 -14.42
N LEU A 6 -14.56 -36.96 -15.66
CA LEU A 6 -15.52 -36.17 -16.42
C LEU A 6 -16.58 -36.99 -17.19
N SER A 7 -16.56 -38.32 -17.16
CA SER A 7 -17.42 -39.16 -18.03
C SER A 7 -18.52 -39.97 -17.33
N ASN A 8 -18.65 -39.94 -16.00
CA ASN A 8 -19.58 -40.85 -15.29
C ASN A 8 -20.82 -40.20 -14.64
N CYS A 9 -21.09 -38.92 -14.87
CA CYS A 9 -22.34 -38.28 -14.40
C CYS A 9 -23.03 -37.49 -15.53
N ALA A 10 -23.39 -38.20 -16.60
CA ALA A 10 -24.42 -37.73 -17.52
C ALA A 10 -25.68 -38.58 -17.31
N THR A 11 -26.82 -37.89 -17.35
CA THR A 11 -28.20 -38.40 -17.39
C THR A 11 -28.75 -39.03 -16.12
N GLU A 12 -29.35 -38.19 -15.27
CA GLU A 12 -30.73 -38.40 -14.82
C GLU A 12 -31.36 -37.03 -14.52
N SER A 13 -32.42 -36.70 -15.25
CA SER A 13 -33.16 -35.45 -15.11
C SER A 13 -33.96 -35.48 -13.80
N TYR A 14 -33.45 -34.82 -12.77
CA TYR A 14 -34.18 -34.67 -11.51
C TYR A 14 -35.30 -33.63 -11.71
N ARG A 15 -36.55 -34.10 -11.82
CA ARG A 15 -37.75 -33.28 -11.60
C ARG A 15 -37.92 -33.13 -10.09
N SER A 16 -37.84 -31.92 -9.56
CA SER A 16 -38.19 -31.67 -8.17
C SER A 16 -39.70 -31.57 -8.01
N ASP A 17 -40.32 -32.68 -7.62
CA ASP A 17 -41.62 -32.68 -6.94
C ASP A 17 -41.45 -32.04 -5.55
N PRO A 18 -42.33 -31.11 -5.11
CA PRO A 18 -42.16 -30.38 -3.84
C PRO A 18 -42.51 -31.17 -2.57
N GLU A 19 -42.94 -32.43 -2.69
CA GLU A 19 -43.58 -33.17 -1.58
C GLU A 19 -42.67 -34.15 -0.82
N TYR A 20 -41.35 -34.19 -1.10
CA TYR A 20 -40.41 -35.07 -0.40
C TYR A 20 -39.23 -34.33 0.25
N CYS A 21 -39.50 -33.48 1.23
CA CYS A 21 -38.48 -33.07 2.22
C CYS A 21 -38.61 -33.94 3.48
N SER A 22 -38.35 -35.24 3.32
CA SER A 22 -38.27 -36.17 4.45
C SER A 22 -37.11 -35.80 5.39
N HIS A 23 -37.37 -35.91 6.70
CA HIS A 23 -36.52 -35.47 7.82
C HIS A 23 -35.17 -36.21 8.03
N LYS A 24 -34.48 -36.66 6.99
CA LYS A 24 -33.17 -37.32 7.12
C LYS A 24 -32.13 -36.60 6.26
N THR A 25 -31.07 -36.15 6.92
CA THR A 25 -29.90 -35.50 6.31
C THR A 25 -28.76 -36.51 6.26
N ASP A 26 -28.23 -36.80 5.07
CA ASP A 26 -27.01 -37.61 4.86
C ASP A 26 -25.73 -36.81 5.16
N TYR A 27 -25.74 -36.03 6.24
CA TYR A 27 -24.56 -35.32 6.70
C TYR A 27 -23.77 -36.26 7.60
N ASP A 28 -22.61 -36.73 7.14
CA ASP A 28 -21.70 -37.48 7.99
C ASP A 28 -21.35 -36.62 9.22
N GLU A 29 -21.49 -37.20 10.42
CA GLU A 29 -21.04 -36.56 11.66
C GLU A 29 -19.57 -36.19 11.51
N VAL A 30 -19.28 -34.90 11.31
CA VAL A 30 -17.90 -34.43 11.30
C VAL A 30 -17.40 -34.54 12.74
N TYR A 31 -16.65 -35.60 13.03
CA TYR A 31 -15.91 -35.78 14.29
C TYR A 31 -14.80 -34.72 14.37
N LEU A 32 -15.18 -33.51 14.75
CA LEU A 32 -14.25 -32.45 15.10
C LEU A 32 -13.76 -32.71 16.51
N ALA A 33 -12.47 -33.01 16.68
CA ALA A 33 -11.87 -33.23 17.98
C ALA A 33 -12.11 -32.02 18.91
N ASP A 34 -12.64 -32.24 20.11
CA ASP A 34 -13.00 -31.18 21.08
C ASP A 34 -11.84 -30.19 21.34
N HIS A 35 -10.60 -30.66 21.24
CA HIS A 35 -9.37 -29.91 21.50
C HIS A 35 -9.04 -28.82 20.44
N LEU A 36 -9.60 -28.94 19.24
CA LEU A 36 -9.35 -27.99 18.13
C LEU A 36 -9.92 -26.60 18.41
N TYR A 37 -10.93 -26.52 19.29
CA TYR A 37 -11.61 -25.28 19.68
C TYR A 37 -11.35 -24.86 21.14
N GLU A 38 -10.88 -25.77 22.03
CA GLU A 38 -10.45 -25.42 23.40
C GLU A 38 -9.18 -24.55 23.46
N SER A 39 -8.33 -24.66 22.44
CA SER A 39 -7.07 -23.91 22.33
C SER A 39 -7.25 -22.50 21.75
N GLY A 40 -8.45 -22.13 21.28
CA GLY A 40 -8.70 -20.86 20.59
C GLY A 40 -8.02 -20.73 19.23
N ASN A 41 -7.35 -21.78 18.75
CA ASN A 41 -6.55 -21.79 17.52
C ASN A 41 -7.28 -22.50 16.37
N VAL A 42 -8.53 -22.12 16.12
CA VAL A 42 -8.99 -22.19 14.73
C VAL A 42 -8.21 -21.10 14.01
N HIS A 43 -7.41 -21.44 13.00
CA HIS A 43 -6.74 -20.46 12.12
C HIS A 43 -7.79 -19.66 11.31
N LEU A 44 -8.59 -18.85 12.01
CA LEU A 44 -9.32 -17.68 11.54
C LEU A 44 -8.48 -16.41 11.71
N GLN A 45 -7.24 -16.55 12.19
CA GLN A 45 -6.24 -15.48 12.37
C GLN A 45 -6.07 -14.58 11.14
N ASP A 46 -6.37 -15.10 9.95
CA ASP A 46 -6.21 -14.40 8.68
C ASP A 46 -7.46 -13.65 8.20
N CYS A 47 -8.55 -13.66 8.98
CA CYS A 47 -9.77 -12.88 8.71
C CYS A 47 -9.73 -11.48 9.36
N SER A 48 -8.80 -11.21 10.27
CA SER A 48 -8.64 -9.91 10.95
C SER A 48 -8.32 -8.76 9.99
N ASN A 49 -7.66 -9.06 8.87
CA ASN A 49 -7.32 -8.10 7.81
C ASN A 49 -8.42 -7.94 6.74
N GLN A 50 -9.53 -8.67 6.86
CA GLN A 50 -10.65 -8.58 5.95
C GLN A 50 -11.79 -7.79 6.62
N HIS A 51 -11.98 -6.54 6.18
CA HIS A 51 -13.05 -5.64 6.65
C HIS A 51 -14.48 -6.18 6.50
N TRP A 52 -14.68 -7.40 6.00
CA TRP A 52 -15.98 -7.95 5.63
C TRP A 52 -16.49 -9.11 6.51
N LEU A 53 -15.73 -9.61 7.50
CA LEU A 53 -16.26 -10.66 8.37
C LEU A 53 -15.76 -10.60 9.82
N PRO A 54 -16.45 -9.84 10.69
CA PRO A 54 -16.07 -9.65 12.08
C PRO A 54 -16.89 -10.58 12.99
N LEU A 55 -16.42 -11.81 13.19
CA LEU A 55 -17.00 -12.75 14.18
C LEU A 55 -17.16 -12.12 15.58
N ASN A 56 -16.28 -11.18 15.97
CA ASN A 56 -16.41 -10.45 17.23
C ASN A 56 -17.50 -9.36 17.21
N GLN A 57 -17.83 -8.77 16.06
CA GLN A 57 -18.96 -7.84 15.95
C GLN A 57 -20.30 -8.58 15.85
N TRP A 58 -20.30 -9.88 15.54
CA TRP A 58 -21.49 -10.74 15.50
C TRP A 58 -22.00 -11.13 16.88
N LEU A 59 -21.16 -11.01 17.90
CA LEU A 59 -21.48 -11.37 19.29
C LEU A 59 -21.95 -10.17 20.11
N SER A 60 -22.06 -8.98 19.51
CA SER A 60 -22.63 -7.79 20.17
C SER A 60 -24.14 -7.72 19.92
N LYS A 61 -24.91 -7.28 20.93
CA LYS A 61 -26.38 -7.12 20.87
C LYS A 61 -26.89 -6.27 19.69
N GLU A 62 -26.04 -5.46 19.06
CA GLU A 62 -26.40 -4.58 17.94
C GLU A 62 -26.51 -5.30 16.58
N ASN A 63 -25.97 -6.51 16.44
CA ASN A 63 -25.99 -7.28 15.18
C ASN A 63 -26.70 -8.64 15.36
N ALA A 64 -28.02 -8.63 15.43
CA ALA A 64 -28.84 -9.84 15.55
C ALA A 64 -28.49 -10.90 14.47
N LEU A 65 -28.52 -12.19 14.83
CA LEU A 65 -28.15 -13.31 13.95
C LEU A 65 -28.93 -13.35 12.62
N SER A 66 -30.12 -12.75 12.59
CA SER A 66 -30.96 -12.55 11.40
C SER A 66 -30.27 -11.71 10.31
N ASN A 67 -29.63 -10.59 10.69
CA ASN A 67 -28.91 -9.72 9.76
C ASN A 67 -27.63 -10.37 9.23
N ILE A 68 -26.99 -11.18 10.07
CA ILE A 68 -25.82 -11.98 9.70
C ILE A 68 -26.19 -13.04 8.67
N TRP A 69 -27.33 -13.72 8.83
CA TRP A 69 -27.81 -14.70 7.87
C TRP A 69 -28.05 -14.10 6.48
N VAL A 70 -28.62 -12.89 6.42
CA VAL A 70 -28.77 -12.14 5.16
C VAL A 70 -27.41 -11.82 4.53
N GLY A 71 -26.42 -11.46 5.35
CA GLY A 71 -25.04 -11.27 4.93
C GLY A 71 -24.42 -12.54 4.35
N LEU A 72 -24.60 -13.69 5.01
CA LEU A 72 -24.08 -14.99 4.57
C LEU A 72 -24.69 -15.42 3.22
N LEU A 73 -25.99 -15.22 3.03
CA LEU A 73 -26.68 -15.51 1.76
C LEU A 73 -26.17 -14.63 0.61
N LYS A 74 -26.09 -13.31 0.83
CA LYS A 74 -25.55 -12.36 -0.17
C LYS A 74 -24.11 -12.68 -0.53
N MET A 75 -23.32 -13.14 0.44
CA MET A 75 -21.93 -13.51 0.20
C MET A 75 -21.82 -14.80 -0.61
N THR A 76 -22.67 -15.78 -0.33
CA THR A 76 -22.76 -17.03 -1.11
C THR A 76 -23.03 -16.73 -2.58
N ASP A 77 -23.95 -15.81 -2.86
CA ASP A 77 -24.29 -15.38 -4.23
C ASP A 77 -23.15 -14.59 -4.91
N ARG A 78 -22.47 -13.70 -4.16
CA ARG A 78 -21.30 -12.97 -4.66
C ARG A 78 -20.11 -13.88 -4.99
N LEU A 79 -19.80 -14.84 -4.11
CA LEU A 79 -18.69 -15.77 -4.31
C LEU A 79 -18.93 -16.71 -5.50
N LYS A 80 -20.19 -16.95 -5.88
CA LYS A 80 -20.56 -17.69 -7.08
C LYS A 80 -20.45 -16.91 -8.37
N THR A 81 -20.69 -15.60 -8.33
CA THR A 81 -20.75 -14.73 -9.52
C THR A 81 -19.41 -14.13 -9.89
N SER A 82 -18.41 -14.13 -9.00
CA SER A 82 -17.05 -13.71 -9.32
C SER A 82 -16.26 -14.81 -10.07
N THR A 83 -15.45 -14.43 -11.06
CA THR A 83 -14.65 -15.35 -11.89
C THR A 83 -13.13 -15.25 -11.62
N SER A 84 -12.70 -14.81 -10.43
CA SER A 84 -11.28 -14.60 -10.10
C SER A 84 -10.64 -15.79 -9.38
N THR A 85 -9.33 -15.97 -9.56
CA THR A 85 -8.54 -17.06 -8.94
C THR A 85 -8.50 -17.00 -7.41
N ASP A 86 -8.69 -15.82 -6.81
CA ASP A 86 -8.79 -15.64 -5.35
C ASP A 86 -10.07 -16.21 -4.73
N ASN A 87 -11.06 -16.62 -5.55
CA ASN A 87 -12.32 -17.16 -5.05
C ASN A 87 -12.16 -18.54 -4.39
N VAL A 88 -11.21 -19.37 -4.84
CA VAL A 88 -11.08 -20.75 -4.32
C VAL A 88 -10.71 -20.74 -2.84
N ASP A 89 -9.80 -19.86 -2.44
CA ASP A 89 -9.40 -19.74 -1.03
C ASP A 89 -10.48 -19.04 -0.18
N ASN A 90 -11.19 -18.07 -0.75
CA ASN A 90 -12.33 -17.44 -0.07
C ASN A 90 -13.51 -18.41 0.14
N ILE A 91 -13.79 -19.29 -0.83
CA ILE A 91 -14.81 -20.36 -0.71
C ILE A 91 -14.41 -21.36 0.38
N LYS A 92 -13.15 -21.83 0.39
CA LYS A 92 -12.65 -22.75 1.43
C LYS A 92 -12.74 -22.14 2.83
N ARG A 93 -12.41 -20.85 2.98
CA ARG A 93 -12.51 -20.12 4.25
C ARG A 93 -13.97 -19.94 4.68
N PHE A 94 -14.88 -19.65 3.75
CA PHE A 94 -16.31 -19.51 4.03
C PHE A 94 -16.98 -20.85 4.38
N GLN A 95 -16.55 -21.97 3.78
CA GLN A 95 -16.97 -23.32 4.17
C GLN A 95 -16.59 -23.65 5.62
N LYS A 96 -15.36 -23.34 6.05
CA LYS A 96 -14.92 -23.53 7.45
C LYS A 96 -15.79 -22.80 8.46
N LEU A 97 -16.33 -21.64 8.10
CA LEU A 97 -17.26 -20.89 8.94
C LEU A 97 -18.62 -21.60 9.05
N ILE A 98 -19.17 -22.10 7.94
CA ILE A 98 -20.43 -22.85 7.94
C ILE A 98 -20.26 -24.14 8.76
N ASP A 99 -19.11 -24.82 8.64
CA ASP A 99 -18.78 -26.00 9.43
C ASP A 99 -18.71 -25.69 10.93
N PHE A 100 -18.18 -24.52 11.32
CA PHE A 100 -18.19 -24.07 12.71
C PHE A 100 -19.60 -23.79 13.23
N LEU A 101 -20.45 -23.11 12.46
CA LEU A 101 -21.86 -22.89 12.84
C LEU A 101 -22.64 -24.21 12.93
N HIS A 102 -22.33 -25.17 12.05
CA HIS A 102 -22.90 -26.51 12.09
C HIS A 102 -22.47 -27.26 13.35
N TYR A 103 -21.20 -27.18 13.74
CA TYR A 103 -20.69 -27.75 14.98
C TYR A 103 -21.43 -27.22 16.22
N ILE A 104 -21.63 -25.90 16.30
CA ILE A 104 -22.40 -25.28 17.40
C ILE A 104 -23.87 -25.75 17.39
N ALA A 105 -24.49 -25.78 16.21
CA ALA A 105 -25.87 -26.25 16.06
C ALA A 105 -26.03 -27.70 16.52
N ASN A 106 -25.08 -28.58 16.18
CA ASN A 106 -25.09 -29.99 16.62
C ASN A 106 -24.89 -30.13 18.14
N ARG A 107 -23.97 -29.38 18.75
CA ARG A 107 -23.81 -29.37 20.22
C ARG A 107 -25.07 -28.89 20.95
N ALA A 108 -25.81 -27.97 20.33
CA ALA A 108 -27.09 -27.49 20.83
C ALA A 108 -28.29 -28.41 20.47
N SER A 109 -28.05 -29.58 19.87
CA SER A 109 -29.09 -30.51 19.39
C SER A 109 -30.08 -29.90 18.40
N LEU A 110 -29.64 -28.89 17.62
CA LEU A 110 -30.44 -28.22 16.59
C LEU A 110 -30.24 -28.90 15.24
N LYS A 111 -31.33 -29.19 14.52
CA LYS A 111 -31.25 -29.73 13.15
C LYS A 111 -30.63 -28.69 12.20
N PRO A 112 -29.47 -28.94 11.58
CA PRO A 112 -28.70 -27.91 10.86
C PRO A 112 -29.14 -27.71 9.40
N PHE A 113 -30.40 -27.99 9.08
CA PHE A 113 -30.96 -28.01 7.72
C PHE A 113 -30.60 -26.75 6.90
N TYR A 114 -30.77 -25.56 7.48
CA TYR A 114 -30.50 -24.29 6.79
C TYR A 114 -29.01 -24.02 6.56
N LEU A 115 -28.13 -24.51 7.45
CA LEU A 115 -26.67 -24.40 7.30
C LEU A 115 -26.16 -25.35 6.22
N GLN A 116 -26.72 -26.56 6.17
CA GLN A 116 -26.41 -27.53 5.13
C GLN A 116 -26.81 -27.00 3.75
N MET A 117 -27.98 -26.37 3.64
CA MET A 117 -28.44 -25.73 2.41
C MET A 117 -27.47 -24.65 1.88
N LEU A 118 -26.87 -23.84 2.76
CA LEU A 118 -25.84 -22.86 2.36
C LEU A 118 -24.56 -23.53 1.85
N LYS A 119 -24.13 -24.61 2.50
CA LYS A 119 -22.94 -25.37 2.08
C LYS A 119 -23.16 -26.03 0.72
N THR A 120 -24.30 -26.70 0.54
CA THR A 120 -24.67 -27.30 -0.75
C THR A 120 -24.79 -26.24 -1.84
N ALA A 121 -25.33 -25.05 -1.52
CA ALA A 121 -25.33 -23.95 -2.46
C ALA A 121 -23.90 -23.64 -2.93
N LEU A 122 -22.92 -23.49 -2.04
CA LEU A 122 -21.52 -23.19 -2.43
C LEU A 122 -20.85 -24.27 -3.29
N GLU A 123 -21.26 -25.53 -3.17
CA GLU A 123 -20.62 -26.67 -3.86
C GLU A 123 -21.15 -26.92 -5.29
N VAL A 124 -22.31 -26.37 -5.67
CA VAL A 124 -22.93 -26.58 -7.00
C VAL A 124 -22.38 -25.60 -8.07
N ILE A 125 -21.95 -26.16 -9.21
CA ILE A 125 -21.35 -25.50 -10.39
C ILE A 125 -22.29 -24.43 -11.02
N PRO A 126 -21.77 -23.30 -11.54
CA PRO A 126 -22.53 -22.08 -11.88
C PRO A 126 -23.68 -22.17 -12.92
N ASN A 127 -23.84 -23.26 -13.67
CA ASN A 127 -24.72 -23.27 -14.86
C ASN A 127 -26.02 -24.06 -14.75
N THR A 128 -26.45 -24.53 -13.57
CA THR A 128 -27.65 -25.39 -13.44
C THR A 128 -28.77 -24.87 -12.55
N ILE A 129 -28.70 -23.65 -12.02
CA ILE A 129 -29.70 -23.20 -11.03
C ILE A 129 -30.60 -22.10 -11.61
N SER A 130 -31.86 -22.46 -11.93
CA SER A 130 -32.93 -21.46 -12.03
C SER A 130 -33.19 -20.86 -10.64
N PRO A 131 -33.44 -19.54 -10.51
CA PRO A 131 -33.49 -18.83 -9.22
C PRO A 131 -34.70 -19.19 -8.31
N THR A 132 -35.37 -20.31 -8.56
CA THR A 132 -36.69 -20.63 -7.99
C THR A 132 -36.73 -21.89 -7.11
N GLY A 133 -35.61 -22.58 -6.87
CA GLY A 133 -35.65 -23.93 -6.27
C GLY A 133 -35.02 -24.16 -4.89
N LEU A 134 -34.12 -23.29 -4.40
CA LEU A 134 -33.25 -23.63 -3.25
C LEU A 134 -33.42 -22.75 -2.02
N TYR A 135 -34.18 -21.66 -2.10
CA TYR A 135 -34.33 -20.70 -1.01
C TYR A 135 -35.80 -20.58 -0.64
N ALA A 136 -36.11 -20.18 0.60
CA ALA A 136 -37.43 -19.62 0.88
C ALA A 136 -37.69 -18.52 -0.17
N PRO A 137 -38.83 -18.51 -0.87
CA PRO A 137 -39.06 -17.54 -1.94
C PRO A 137 -39.27 -16.16 -1.32
N PHE A 138 -38.16 -15.47 -1.06
CA PHE A 138 -38.15 -14.10 -0.55
C PHE A 138 -38.64 -13.19 -1.68
N ILE A 139 -39.86 -12.66 -1.56
CA ILE A 139 -40.43 -11.72 -2.54
C ILE A 139 -39.70 -10.36 -2.45
N SER A 140 -39.05 -10.06 -1.33
CA SER A 140 -38.06 -9.00 -1.15
C SER A 140 -37.17 -9.31 0.06
N TYR A 141 -35.84 -9.14 -0.07
CA TYR A 141 -34.87 -9.42 1.01
C TYR A 141 -34.98 -8.49 2.23
N SER A 142 -35.75 -7.41 2.13
CA SER A 142 -36.08 -6.51 3.24
C SER A 142 -37.08 -7.10 4.24
N ASN A 143 -37.71 -8.24 3.91
CA ASN A 143 -38.93 -8.69 4.58
C ASN A 143 -38.73 -9.99 5.39
N ILE A 144 -37.49 -10.40 5.70
CA ILE A 144 -37.22 -11.58 6.56
C ILE A 144 -37.84 -11.44 7.95
N GLU A 145 -38.06 -10.20 8.40
CA GLU A 145 -38.72 -9.90 9.68
C GLU A 145 -40.26 -9.90 9.59
N GLN A 146 -40.84 -9.86 8.39
CA GLN A 146 -42.30 -9.86 8.21
C GLN A 146 -42.85 -11.27 8.41
N ILE A 147 -43.39 -11.50 9.61
CA ILE A 147 -44.17 -12.69 9.96
C ILE A 147 -45.66 -12.42 9.75
N ASP A 148 -46.05 -11.16 9.57
CA ASP A 148 -47.45 -10.75 9.42
C ASP A 148 -47.83 -10.61 7.95
N VAL A 149 -49.09 -10.96 7.64
CA VAL A 149 -49.65 -10.83 6.29
C VAL A 149 -49.89 -9.34 6.01
N GLU A 150 -48.99 -8.68 5.29
CA GLU A 150 -49.20 -7.27 4.88
C GLU A 150 -50.35 -7.14 3.87
N GLU A 151 -51.27 -6.19 4.12
CA GLU A 151 -52.50 -5.98 3.33
C GLU A 151 -52.24 -5.63 1.85
N SER A 152 -51.05 -5.13 1.52
CA SER A 152 -50.68 -4.58 0.22
C SER A 152 -50.25 -5.62 -0.82
N GLY A 153 -49.90 -6.85 -0.39
CA GLY A 153 -49.28 -7.86 -1.27
C GLY A 153 -50.22 -8.89 -1.91
N LEU A 154 -51.48 -8.97 -1.50
CA LEU A 154 -52.44 -9.98 -1.95
C LEU A 154 -53.35 -9.45 -3.07
N SER A 155 -52.96 -9.64 -4.34
CA SER A 155 -53.81 -9.31 -5.50
C SER A 155 -54.91 -10.37 -5.69
N LEU A 156 -56.02 -10.26 -4.96
CA LEU A 156 -57.21 -11.07 -5.23
C LEU A 156 -57.90 -10.55 -6.50
N SER A 157 -58.31 -11.47 -7.38
CA SER A 157 -59.06 -11.15 -8.61
C SER A 157 -60.19 -10.12 -8.38
N GLU A 158 -60.41 -9.24 -9.36
CA GLU A 158 -61.48 -8.22 -9.30
C GLU A 158 -62.89 -8.82 -9.27
N ALA A 159 -63.03 -10.12 -9.61
CA ALA A 159 -64.30 -10.83 -9.65
C ALA A 159 -64.95 -11.09 -8.27
N TYR A 160 -64.21 -10.99 -7.16
CA TYR A 160 -64.77 -11.21 -5.81
C TYR A 160 -65.40 -9.95 -5.22
N SER A 161 -66.56 -10.08 -4.58
CA SER A 161 -67.22 -8.97 -3.88
C SER A 161 -66.41 -8.51 -2.66
N ARG A 162 -66.68 -7.29 -2.16
CA ARG A 162 -65.98 -6.75 -0.98
C ARG A 162 -66.15 -7.63 0.27
N GLU A 163 -67.30 -8.28 0.43
CA GLU A 163 -67.57 -9.20 1.55
C GLU A 163 -66.81 -10.52 1.39
N GLN A 164 -66.82 -11.10 0.18
CA GLN A 164 -66.05 -12.32 -0.11
C GLN A 164 -64.54 -12.12 0.10
N LYS A 165 -64.01 -10.95 -0.28
CA LYS A 165 -62.59 -10.62 -0.03
C LYS A 165 -62.27 -10.55 1.48
N LYS A 166 -63.21 -10.12 2.33
CA LYS A 166 -63.02 -10.10 3.79
C LYS A 166 -63.04 -11.51 4.39
N ASP A 167 -63.95 -12.37 3.94
CA ASP A 167 -64.04 -13.75 4.44
C ASP A 167 -62.85 -14.60 4.02
N ILE A 168 -62.39 -14.44 2.77
CA ILE A 168 -61.17 -15.06 2.27
C ILE A 168 -59.95 -14.62 3.10
N ARG A 169 -59.86 -13.33 3.46
CA ARG A 169 -58.75 -12.82 4.30
C ARG A 169 -58.76 -13.43 5.70
N LYS A 170 -59.92 -13.48 6.36
CA LYS A 170 -60.04 -14.16 7.66
C LYS A 170 -59.63 -15.62 7.60
N LEU A 171 -59.94 -16.30 6.50
CA LEU A 171 -59.54 -17.70 6.29
C LEU A 171 -58.02 -17.84 6.16
N ILE A 172 -57.36 -16.95 5.41
CA ILE A 172 -55.89 -16.90 5.27
C ILE A 172 -55.21 -16.64 6.61
N GLU A 173 -55.70 -15.67 7.38
CA GLU A 173 -55.16 -15.36 8.72
C GLU A 173 -55.29 -16.56 9.68
N ASN A 174 -56.42 -17.26 9.65
CA ASN A 174 -56.66 -18.42 10.49
C ASN A 174 -55.77 -19.62 10.09
N CYS A 175 -55.58 -19.86 8.78
CA CYS A 175 -54.63 -20.86 8.27
C CYS A 175 -53.18 -20.53 8.66
N PHE A 176 -52.78 -19.26 8.61
CA PHE A 176 -51.44 -18.83 9.03
C PHE A 176 -51.24 -19.00 10.54
N GLN A 177 -52.24 -18.69 11.36
CA GLN A 177 -52.18 -18.91 12.81
C GLN A 177 -52.08 -20.40 13.17
N LYS A 178 -52.72 -21.28 12.38
CA LYS A 178 -52.70 -22.74 12.58
C LYS A 178 -51.52 -23.47 11.90
N ASP A 179 -50.68 -22.77 11.14
CA ASP A 179 -49.59 -23.35 10.34
C ASP A 179 -50.07 -24.37 9.29
N GLU A 180 -51.27 -24.18 8.73
CA GLU A 180 -51.92 -25.05 7.73
C GLU A 180 -52.00 -24.38 6.34
N LEU A 181 -52.00 -25.18 5.26
CA LEU A 181 -52.24 -24.71 3.89
C LEU A 181 -53.75 -24.72 3.58
N LEU A 182 -54.19 -23.90 2.60
CA LEU A 182 -55.58 -23.94 2.15
C LEU A 182 -55.90 -25.27 1.47
N ASP A 183 -57.01 -25.87 1.90
CA ASP A 183 -57.55 -27.11 1.37
C ASP A 183 -57.96 -26.99 -0.11
N SER A 184 -57.64 -28.02 -0.91
CA SER A 184 -57.90 -28.05 -2.35
C SER A 184 -59.39 -28.03 -2.66
N ASP A 185 -60.24 -28.51 -1.75
CA ASP A 185 -61.67 -28.75 -1.96
C ASP A 185 -62.58 -27.56 -1.57
N LEU A 186 -62.01 -26.47 -1.05
CA LEU A 186 -62.76 -25.24 -0.76
C LEU A 186 -63.24 -24.52 -2.05
N ASN A 187 -64.50 -24.66 -2.43
CA ASN A 187 -65.06 -24.07 -3.68
C ASN A 187 -65.15 -22.52 -3.72
N VAL A 188 -64.57 -21.82 -2.75
CA VAL A 188 -64.72 -20.36 -2.58
C VAL A 188 -63.73 -19.56 -3.45
N MET A 189 -62.66 -20.16 -3.97
CA MET A 189 -61.57 -19.48 -4.69
C MET A 189 -61.15 -20.20 -5.97
N THR A 190 -60.67 -19.46 -6.97
CA THR A 190 -60.09 -20.07 -8.19
C THR A 190 -58.83 -20.89 -7.85
N LYS A 191 -58.57 -21.96 -8.63
CA LYS A 191 -57.36 -22.79 -8.47
C LYS A 191 -56.06 -21.98 -8.59
N SER A 192 -56.06 -20.90 -9.40
CA SER A 192 -54.91 -20.01 -9.55
C SER A 192 -54.65 -19.20 -8.29
N ASP A 193 -55.70 -18.59 -7.72
CA ASP A 193 -55.58 -17.77 -6.50
C ASP A 193 -55.17 -18.64 -5.30
N LYS A 194 -55.73 -19.85 -5.16
CA LYS A 194 -55.32 -20.81 -4.12
C LYS A 194 -53.84 -21.17 -4.23
N LYS A 195 -53.35 -21.42 -5.45
CA LYS A 195 -51.93 -21.77 -5.67
C LYS A 195 -51.02 -20.60 -5.33
N GLN A 196 -51.41 -19.37 -5.66
CA GLN A 196 -50.67 -18.17 -5.31
C GLN A 196 -50.64 -17.94 -3.79
N ILE A 197 -51.77 -18.12 -3.11
CA ILE A 197 -51.88 -17.95 -1.66
C ILE A 197 -51.11 -19.04 -0.90
N ASN A 198 -51.23 -20.31 -1.29
CA ASN A 198 -50.45 -21.39 -0.69
C ASN A 198 -48.95 -21.21 -0.90
N LYS A 199 -48.52 -20.61 -2.02
CA LYS A 199 -47.10 -20.24 -2.24
C LYS A 199 -46.63 -19.15 -1.27
N ILE A 200 -47.47 -18.17 -0.97
CA ILE A 200 -47.17 -17.11 0.00
C ILE A 200 -47.15 -17.69 1.43
N LEU A 201 -48.15 -18.49 1.80
CA LEU A 201 -48.21 -19.16 3.10
C LEU A 201 -47.00 -20.06 3.34
N MET A 202 -46.60 -20.88 2.37
CA MET A 202 -45.37 -21.68 2.49
C MET A 202 -44.11 -20.82 2.65
N SER A 203 -44.03 -19.67 2.00
CA SER A 203 -42.91 -18.74 2.19
C SER A 203 -42.85 -18.20 3.62
N LEU A 204 -43.98 -17.74 4.16
CA LEU A 204 -44.08 -17.21 5.51
C LEU A 204 -43.79 -18.27 6.58
N GLN A 205 -44.28 -19.50 6.40
CA GLN A 205 -43.98 -20.63 7.29
C GLN A 205 -42.48 -20.96 7.33
N ASN A 206 -41.83 -20.95 6.16
CA ASN A 206 -40.39 -21.20 6.07
C ASN A 206 -39.56 -20.08 6.70
N ASN A 207 -39.97 -18.82 6.56
CA ASN A 207 -39.33 -17.67 7.23
C ASN A 207 -39.44 -17.76 8.75
N LYS A 208 -40.62 -18.12 9.26
CA LYS A 208 -40.86 -18.32 10.70
C LYS A 208 -39.98 -19.44 11.27
N LYS A 209 -39.86 -20.57 10.55
CA LYS A 209 -38.98 -21.69 10.95
C LYS A 209 -37.50 -21.32 10.92
N LEU A 210 -37.05 -20.59 9.90
CA LEU A 210 -35.67 -20.10 9.79
C LEU A 210 -35.32 -19.14 10.93
N ARG A 211 -36.19 -18.18 11.25
CA ARG A 211 -35.97 -17.23 12.35
C ARG A 211 -35.85 -17.93 13.69
N LEU A 212 -36.75 -18.88 13.98
CA LEU A 212 -36.69 -19.69 15.20
C LEU A 212 -35.40 -20.53 15.29
N PHE A 213 -34.90 -21.02 14.16
CA PHE A 213 -33.62 -21.72 14.11
C PHE A 213 -32.45 -20.77 14.45
N LEU A 214 -32.40 -19.59 13.82
CA LEU A 214 -31.34 -18.60 14.05
C LEU A 214 -31.33 -18.10 15.50
N GLU A 215 -32.49 -17.78 16.08
CA GLU A 215 -32.59 -17.37 17.49
C GLU A 215 -32.08 -18.45 18.46
N LYS A 216 -32.29 -19.74 18.13
CA LYS A 216 -31.78 -20.85 18.95
C LYS A 216 -30.26 -21.03 18.82
N VAL A 217 -29.70 -20.88 17.62
CA VAL A 217 -28.24 -20.91 17.40
C VAL A 217 -27.58 -19.75 18.12
N GLU A 218 -28.15 -18.54 18.04
CA GLU A 218 -27.65 -17.36 18.74
C GLU A 218 -27.60 -17.59 20.26
N ARG A 219 -28.68 -18.11 20.85
CA ARG A 219 -28.69 -18.48 22.28
C ARG A 219 -27.62 -19.52 22.64
N ALA A 220 -27.41 -20.52 21.78
CA ALA A 220 -26.40 -21.55 22.02
C ALA A 220 -24.96 -21.01 21.99
N ILE A 221 -24.70 -20.05 21.10
CA ILE A 221 -23.41 -19.33 21.02
C ILE A 221 -23.14 -18.56 22.32
N PHE A 222 -24.15 -17.88 22.87
CA PHE A 222 -24.01 -17.12 24.13
C PHE A 222 -23.87 -18.01 25.38
N LEU A 223 -24.40 -19.24 25.34
CA LEU A 223 -24.34 -20.18 26.46
C LEU A 223 -23.02 -20.95 26.54
N HIS A 224 -22.27 -21.05 25.44
CA HIS A 224 -20.95 -21.67 25.45
C HIS A 224 -19.85 -20.63 25.73
N PRO A 225 -18.95 -20.89 26.71
CA PRO A 225 -17.85 -19.98 27.01
C PRO A 225 -16.82 -20.04 25.88
N ILE A 226 -17.04 -19.26 24.84
CA ILE A 226 -16.02 -19.00 23.83
C ILE A 226 -14.91 -18.25 24.56
N LYS A 227 -13.72 -18.86 24.69
CA LYS A 227 -12.50 -18.17 25.14
C LYS A 227 -12.38 -16.91 24.29
N GLN A 228 -12.60 -15.73 24.89
CA GLN A 228 -12.35 -14.47 24.19
C GLN A 228 -10.93 -14.52 23.66
N PHE A 229 -10.76 -14.24 22.37
CA PHE A 229 -9.44 -13.98 21.81
C PHE A 229 -8.79 -12.92 22.68
N ASN A 230 -7.68 -13.26 23.34
CA ASN A 230 -6.86 -12.28 24.05
C ASN A 230 -6.44 -11.24 23.01
N VAL A 231 -7.12 -10.10 23.03
CA VAL A 231 -6.71 -8.91 22.30
C VAL A 231 -5.33 -8.58 22.85
N GLN A 232 -4.32 -8.58 21.98
CA GLN A 232 -2.92 -8.27 22.35
C GLN A 232 -2.72 -6.83 22.85
N VAL A 233 -3.80 -6.07 22.98
CA VAL A 233 -3.86 -4.76 23.60
C VAL A 233 -5.03 -4.81 24.60
N GLN A 234 -4.72 -4.85 25.90
CA GLN A 234 -5.72 -4.58 26.94
C GLN A 234 -6.13 -3.12 26.84
N TYR A 235 -7.18 -2.85 26.07
CA TYR A 235 -7.97 -1.63 26.24
C TYR A 235 -8.89 -1.86 27.43
N ILE A 236 -8.64 -1.16 28.54
CA ILE A 236 -9.61 -1.03 29.63
C ILE A 236 -10.46 0.19 29.27
N PRO A 237 -11.65 0.04 28.65
CA PRO A 237 -12.59 1.14 28.59
C PRO A 237 -12.92 1.54 30.03
N GLN A 238 -12.91 2.84 30.33
CA GLN A 238 -13.49 3.35 31.57
C GLN A 238 -14.92 2.80 31.68
N GLN A 239 -15.17 1.99 32.71
CA GLN A 239 -16.51 1.53 33.05
C GLN A 239 -17.28 2.74 33.57
N PHE A 240 -18.14 3.31 32.72
CA PHE A 240 -19.19 4.19 33.19
C PHE A 240 -20.36 3.30 33.63
N GLU A 241 -20.72 3.36 34.91
CA GLU A 241 -22.00 2.86 35.36
C GLU A 241 -23.08 3.66 34.63
N VAL A 242 -23.88 2.95 33.83
CA VAL A 242 -25.12 3.50 33.28
C VAL A 242 -26.11 3.52 34.43
N GLU A 243 -26.15 4.62 35.18
CA GLU A 243 -27.31 4.88 36.02
C GLU A 243 -28.52 5.06 35.11
N SER A 244 -29.56 4.25 35.36
CA SER A 244 -30.83 4.28 34.65
C SER A 244 -31.45 5.68 34.64
N SER A 245 -32.02 6.07 33.50
CA SER A 245 -32.67 7.34 33.16
C SER A 245 -33.68 7.91 34.15
N ASP A 246 -34.14 7.13 35.13
CA ASP A 246 -35.32 7.45 35.93
C ASP A 246 -35.02 8.26 37.20
N LYS A 247 -33.74 8.60 37.46
CA LYS A 247 -33.34 9.43 38.62
C LYS A 247 -32.97 10.88 38.29
N HIS A 248 -33.13 11.33 37.04
CA HIS A 248 -32.73 12.68 36.61
C HIS A 248 -33.90 13.64 36.31
N TYR A 249 -34.99 13.53 37.06
CA TYR A 249 -36.00 14.59 37.10
C TYR A 249 -36.11 15.12 38.53
N HIS A 250 -35.18 16.00 38.88
CA HIS A 250 -35.39 17.26 39.62
C HIS A 250 -34.04 17.86 39.99
N LEU A 251 -33.35 18.47 39.02
CA LEU A 251 -32.34 19.46 39.33
C LEU A 251 -33.04 20.81 39.45
N GLN A 252 -33.28 21.24 40.70
CA GLN A 252 -33.61 22.63 40.99
C GLN A 252 -32.42 23.49 40.57
N LEU A 253 -32.65 24.35 39.58
CA LEU A 253 -31.68 25.30 39.07
C LEU A 253 -31.46 26.40 40.13
N GLN A 254 -30.34 26.31 40.85
CA GLN A 254 -29.79 27.50 41.51
C GLN A 254 -29.01 28.29 40.46
N TYR A 255 -29.50 29.51 40.19
CA TYR A 255 -28.74 30.53 39.47
C TYR A 255 -27.48 30.84 40.29
N MET A 256 -26.33 30.37 39.82
CA MET A 256 -25.04 30.88 40.23
C MET A 256 -24.41 31.51 38.99
N GLU A 257 -24.08 32.79 39.09
CA GLU A 257 -23.01 33.37 38.26
C GLU A 257 -21.80 32.43 38.37
N ASN A 258 -21.12 32.05 37.28
CA ASN A 258 -19.66 31.82 37.22
C ASN A 258 -19.20 31.22 35.88
N GLY A 259 -18.12 31.79 35.32
CA GLY A 259 -17.35 31.21 34.22
C GLY A 259 -16.53 29.98 34.67
N ILE A 260 -15.82 29.37 33.71
CA ILE A 260 -14.91 28.23 33.93
C ILE A 260 -13.99 28.52 35.12
N LYS A 261 -13.81 27.54 36.02
CA LYS A 261 -12.88 27.65 37.16
C LYS A 261 -11.53 28.28 36.75
N PRO A 262 -11.15 29.45 37.30
CA PRO A 262 -9.97 30.19 36.87
C PRO A 262 -8.66 29.41 37.00
N THR A 263 -8.58 28.50 37.99
CA THR A 263 -7.42 27.66 38.24
C THR A 263 -7.17 26.66 37.11
N LEU A 264 -8.23 25.97 36.65
CA LEU A 264 -8.15 25.01 35.54
C LEU A 264 -7.84 25.73 34.22
N LEU A 265 -8.46 26.89 33.99
CA LEU A 265 -8.19 27.70 32.80
C LEU A 265 -6.73 28.18 32.76
N LEU A 266 -6.17 28.60 33.91
CA LEU A 266 -4.76 29.01 34.00
C LEU A 266 -3.79 27.84 33.70
N GLN A 267 -4.09 26.64 34.21
CA GLN A 267 -3.31 25.44 33.94
C GLN A 267 -3.37 25.04 32.47
N ALA A 268 -4.58 25.02 31.90
CA ALA A 268 -4.78 24.73 30.48
C ALA A 268 -4.06 25.75 29.58
N ASN A 269 -4.13 27.04 29.93
CA ASN A 269 -3.44 28.10 29.19
C ASN A 269 -1.91 27.91 29.20
N LYS A 270 -1.32 27.58 30.36
CA LYS A 270 0.11 27.25 30.46
C LYS A 270 0.52 26.06 29.59
N LYS A 271 -0.30 25.01 29.51
CA LYS A 271 0.02 23.79 28.75
C LYS A 271 -0.22 23.94 27.24
N PHE A 272 -1.24 24.69 26.86
CA PHE A 272 -1.72 24.75 25.47
C PHE A 272 -1.11 25.92 24.68
N HIS A 273 -0.94 27.10 25.30
CA HIS A 273 -0.49 28.31 24.61
C HIS A 273 0.99 28.66 24.83
N GLN A 274 1.73 27.86 25.62
CA GLN A 274 3.15 28.09 25.90
C GLN A 274 3.97 26.82 25.66
N MET A 275 5.26 26.98 25.36
CA MET A 275 6.21 25.87 25.43
C MET A 275 6.39 25.49 26.90
N TYR A 276 5.71 24.44 27.34
CA TYR A 276 5.79 23.96 28.71
C TYR A 276 6.59 22.67 28.72
N THR A 277 7.67 22.62 29.50
CA THR A 277 8.53 21.41 29.62
C THR A 277 8.54 20.87 31.05
N GLY A 278 7.78 21.51 31.95
CA GLY A 278 7.70 21.16 33.37
C GLY A 278 6.66 20.09 33.70
N TYR A 279 6.21 19.29 32.72
CA TYR A 279 5.20 18.25 32.94
C TYR A 279 5.67 17.18 33.93
N PHE A 280 6.98 16.95 33.92
CA PHE A 280 7.67 16.01 34.77
C PHE A 280 8.66 16.79 35.64
N ASN A 281 8.79 16.47 36.93
CA ASN A 281 9.83 17.06 37.77
C ASN A 281 11.18 16.80 37.07
N LYS A 282 11.85 17.87 36.62
CA LYS A 282 13.19 17.75 36.03
C LYS A 282 14.06 16.95 37.00
N PRO A 283 14.89 16.00 36.53
CA PRO A 283 15.80 15.27 37.40
C PRO A 283 16.76 16.26 38.03
N ALA A 284 16.43 16.70 39.24
CA ALA A 284 17.18 17.66 40.02
C ALA A 284 18.10 16.88 40.96
N ARG A 285 19.05 16.14 40.38
CA ARG A 285 20.24 15.62 41.08
C ARG A 285 21.30 15.27 40.05
N SER A 286 22.09 16.27 39.68
CA SER A 286 23.40 16.04 39.09
C SER A 286 24.31 15.50 40.18
N VAL A 287 24.32 14.20 40.42
CA VAL A 287 25.41 13.59 41.19
C VAL A 287 26.61 13.50 40.24
N GLN A 288 27.64 14.29 40.52
CA GLN A 288 28.95 14.09 39.90
C GLN A 288 29.51 12.77 40.42
N THR A 289 29.22 11.67 39.73
CA THR A 289 29.96 10.43 39.93
C THR A 289 31.32 10.60 39.25
N PHE A 290 32.36 10.81 40.05
CA PHE A 290 33.73 10.57 39.61
C PHE A 290 33.86 9.08 39.33
N ASN A 291 33.70 8.68 38.06
CA ASN A 291 34.24 7.39 37.65
C ASN A 291 35.76 7.49 37.80
N VAL A 292 36.30 6.67 38.70
CA VAL A 292 37.72 6.32 38.69
C VAL A 292 37.95 5.51 37.41
N GLU A 293 38.10 6.21 36.28
CA GLU A 293 38.46 5.59 35.02
C GLU A 293 39.91 5.12 35.09
N LYS A 294 40.12 3.85 34.79
CA LYS A 294 41.38 3.42 34.17
C LYS A 294 41.52 4.25 32.90
N GLU A 295 42.54 5.10 32.84
CA GLU A 295 42.96 5.79 31.62
C GLU A 295 43.13 4.77 30.48
N SER A 296 42.13 4.63 29.62
CA SER A 296 42.31 3.91 28.35
C SER A 296 43.05 4.84 27.40
N SER A 297 44.38 4.76 27.40
CA SER A 297 45.22 5.46 26.44
C SER A 297 44.79 5.13 25.00
N PHE A 298 44.66 6.13 24.13
CA PHE A 298 44.39 5.93 22.70
C PHE A 298 45.34 4.87 22.13
N PHE A 299 44.79 3.85 21.45
CA PHE A 299 45.54 2.70 20.97
C PHE A 299 46.43 3.03 19.76
N SER A 300 47.46 3.84 19.99
CA SER A 300 48.44 4.27 18.97
C SER A 300 49.18 3.11 18.31
N ARG A 301 49.21 1.93 18.94
CA ARG A 301 49.82 0.68 18.43
C ARG A 301 49.14 0.09 17.19
N PHE A 302 47.89 0.45 16.88
CA PHE A 302 47.22 -0.05 15.66
C PHE A 302 47.67 0.66 14.37
N PHE A 303 48.36 1.78 14.48
CA PHE A 303 48.82 2.55 13.32
C PHE A 303 50.25 2.16 12.96
N PRO A 304 50.56 1.95 11.67
CA PRO A 304 51.93 1.71 11.21
C PRO A 304 52.84 2.90 11.53
N SER A 305 54.16 2.66 11.61
CA SER A 305 55.15 3.66 12.03
C SER A 305 55.09 4.95 11.20
N ASP A 306 55.30 6.08 11.86
CA ASP A 306 55.28 7.41 11.23
C ASP A 306 56.60 7.72 10.45
N ASN A 307 57.55 6.78 10.43
CA ASN A 307 58.80 6.89 9.67
C ASN A 307 58.55 6.70 8.16
N GLN A 308 58.96 7.67 7.34
CA GLN A 308 58.79 7.64 5.88
C GLN A 308 59.62 6.54 5.19
N ASP A 309 60.67 6.02 5.85
CA ASP A 309 61.52 4.96 5.31
C ASP A 309 60.85 3.56 5.34
N ASP A 310 59.87 3.35 6.24
CA ASP A 310 59.17 2.06 6.43
C ASP A 310 57.72 2.05 5.90
N ASN A 311 57.13 3.23 5.63
CA ASN A 311 55.74 3.35 5.20
C ASN A 311 55.56 4.46 4.15
N SER A 312 55.37 4.06 2.89
CA SER A 312 55.16 4.98 1.75
C SER A 312 53.89 5.83 1.86
N LEU A 313 53.01 5.54 2.82
CA LEU A 313 51.77 6.28 3.12
C LEU A 313 51.78 6.87 4.54
N GLY A 314 52.96 7.12 5.12
CA GLY A 314 53.13 7.66 6.47
C GLY A 314 52.29 8.92 6.73
N ASP A 315 52.26 9.86 5.78
CA ASP A 315 51.48 11.10 5.91
C ASP A 315 49.96 10.85 5.99
N ILE A 316 49.46 9.85 5.25
CA ILE A 316 48.04 9.46 5.25
C ILE A 316 47.70 8.74 6.56
N SER A 317 48.56 7.82 7.00
CA SER A 317 48.42 7.13 8.29
C SER A 317 48.34 8.15 9.42
N ASN A 318 49.22 9.16 9.39
CA ASN A 318 49.29 10.20 10.40
C ASN A 318 48.06 11.12 10.36
N TYR A 319 47.53 11.44 9.18
CA TYR A 319 46.27 12.16 9.03
C TYR A 319 45.09 11.42 9.66
N PHE A 320 44.91 10.12 9.34
CA PHE A 320 43.84 9.31 9.92
C PHE A 320 44.01 9.09 11.41
N LYS A 321 45.24 8.84 11.87
CA LYS A 321 45.58 8.74 13.30
C LYS A 321 45.20 10.01 14.05
N ASN A 322 45.47 11.18 13.48
CA ASN A 322 45.09 12.47 14.06
C ASN A 322 43.57 12.70 14.06
N GLN A 323 42.86 12.37 12.97
CA GLN A 323 41.39 12.49 12.94
C GLN A 323 40.69 11.51 13.89
N LEU A 324 41.18 10.27 13.98
CA LEU A 324 40.66 9.28 14.91
C LEU A 324 41.00 9.64 16.35
N LYS A 325 42.18 10.20 16.62
CA LYS A 325 42.53 10.73 17.94
C LYS A 325 41.67 11.94 18.32
N GLN A 326 41.38 12.83 17.37
CA GLN A 326 40.43 13.94 17.59
C GLN A 326 39.01 13.42 17.85
N SER A 327 38.57 12.41 17.11
CA SER A 327 37.24 11.79 17.32
C SER A 327 37.19 11.00 18.63
N TRP A 328 38.28 10.31 19.00
CA TRP A 328 38.44 9.62 20.28
C TRP A 328 38.44 10.59 21.45
N ASN A 329 39.13 11.73 21.33
CA ASN A 329 39.10 12.79 22.33
C ASN A 329 37.73 13.48 22.42
N LYS A 330 36.91 13.44 21.36
CA LYS A 330 35.50 13.83 21.41
C LYS A 330 34.60 12.73 21.99
N LEU A 331 35.07 11.48 22.02
CA LEU A 331 34.37 10.32 22.58
C LEU A 331 34.74 10.03 24.05
N SER A 332 35.92 10.48 24.50
CA SER A 332 36.28 10.51 25.93
C SER A 332 35.32 11.45 26.67
N PRO A 333 34.88 11.07 27.88
CA PRO A 333 33.51 11.26 28.31
C PRO A 333 33.14 12.74 28.30
N GLU A 334 32.24 13.11 27.39
CA GLU A 334 31.23 14.10 27.76
C GLU A 334 30.67 13.61 29.09
N THR A 335 30.69 14.48 30.11
CA THR A 335 30.11 14.23 31.41
C THR A 335 28.75 13.56 31.23
N HIS A 336 28.70 12.24 31.40
CA HIS A 336 27.45 11.51 31.39
C HIS A 336 26.71 11.96 32.64
N THR A 337 25.88 12.98 32.47
CA THR A 337 24.82 13.30 33.39
C THR A 337 23.88 12.10 33.34
N GLN A 338 24.12 11.10 34.20
CA GLN A 338 23.09 10.13 34.53
C GLN A 338 21.95 10.92 35.18
N ARG A 339 20.96 11.27 34.35
CA ARG A 339 19.66 11.72 34.85
C ARG A 339 19.11 10.54 35.64
N GLU A 340 18.97 10.68 36.95
CA GLU A 340 18.18 9.75 37.74
C GLU A 340 16.81 9.65 37.08
N ARG A 341 16.47 8.43 36.63
CA ARG A 341 15.19 8.16 36.00
C ARG A 341 14.13 8.24 37.09
N PRO A 342 12.93 8.76 36.78
CA PRO A 342 11.85 8.63 37.72
C PRO A 342 11.58 7.17 38.04
N THR A 343 11.32 6.93 39.31
CA THR A 343 10.85 5.63 39.78
C THR A 343 9.46 5.34 39.22
N ASN A 344 9.08 4.06 39.17
CA ASN A 344 7.73 3.66 38.77
C ASN A 344 6.66 4.33 39.63
N ASP A 345 6.94 4.55 40.91
CA ASP A 345 6.02 5.21 41.84
C ASP A 345 5.81 6.69 41.46
N GLU A 346 6.89 7.41 41.13
CA GLU A 346 6.80 8.80 40.66
C GLU A 346 6.07 8.92 39.32
N MET A 347 6.30 7.98 38.39
CA MET A 347 5.57 7.93 37.11
C MET A 347 4.08 7.65 37.31
N ASN A 348 3.73 6.70 38.20
CA ASN A 348 2.34 6.39 38.53
C ASN A 348 1.64 7.54 39.26
N GLU A 349 2.32 8.22 40.19
CA GLU A 349 1.76 9.39 40.88
C GLU A 349 1.48 10.52 39.88
N CYS A 350 2.41 10.78 38.96
CA CYS A 350 2.23 11.76 37.89
C CYS A 350 1.06 11.40 36.97
N LEU A 351 0.95 10.13 36.57
CA LEU A 351 -0.14 9.62 35.73
C LEU A 351 -1.50 9.81 36.43
N MET A 352 -1.60 9.48 37.72
CA MET A 352 -2.82 9.68 38.51
C MET A 352 -3.21 11.16 38.59
N ARG A 353 -2.23 12.04 38.84
CA ARG A 353 -2.45 13.49 38.87
C ARG A 353 -2.97 14.03 37.54
N LEU A 354 -2.38 13.61 36.42
CA LEU A 354 -2.81 14.00 35.08
C LEU A 354 -4.21 13.48 34.75
N ARG A 355 -4.55 12.25 35.17
CA ARG A 355 -5.89 11.67 35.00
C ARG A 355 -6.93 12.50 35.75
N GLN A 356 -6.67 12.80 37.02
CA GLN A 356 -7.55 13.65 37.83
C GLN A 356 -7.74 15.04 37.18
N GLU A 357 -6.65 15.71 36.81
CA GLU A 357 -6.71 17.03 36.17
C GLU A 357 -7.52 17.00 34.86
N SER A 358 -7.30 15.98 34.02
CA SER A 358 -8.05 15.82 32.76
C SER A 358 -9.53 15.56 32.99
N GLN A 359 -9.89 14.79 34.02
CA GLN A 359 -11.27 14.47 34.37
C GLN A 359 -12.01 15.68 34.92
N GLU A 360 -11.38 16.42 35.84
CA GLU A 360 -11.94 17.67 36.38
C GLU A 360 -12.14 18.72 35.27
N SER A 361 -11.13 18.89 34.40
CA SER A 361 -11.21 19.80 33.26
C SER A 361 -12.29 19.40 32.27
N TRP A 362 -12.47 18.09 32.02
CA TRP A 362 -13.50 17.57 31.13
C TRP A 362 -14.91 17.80 31.67
N GLN A 363 -15.14 17.56 32.96
CA GLN A 363 -16.42 17.82 33.62
C GLN A 363 -16.78 19.31 33.58
N GLU A 364 -15.81 20.18 33.85
CA GLU A 364 -15.98 21.64 33.79
C GLU A 364 -16.29 22.11 32.35
N LEU A 365 -15.61 21.54 31.34
CA LEU A 365 -15.86 21.83 29.94
C LEU A 365 -17.29 21.43 29.52
N ILE A 366 -17.73 20.22 29.87
CA ILE A 366 -19.10 19.76 29.58
C ILE A 366 -20.11 20.69 30.23
N LYS A 367 -19.93 20.98 31.52
CA LYS A 367 -20.81 21.88 32.28
C LYS A 367 -20.91 23.24 31.59
N SER A 368 -19.79 23.85 31.24
CA SER A 368 -19.74 25.15 30.55
C SER A 368 -20.46 25.12 29.19
N ILE A 369 -20.27 24.06 28.39
CA ILE A 369 -20.93 23.93 27.07
C ILE A 369 -22.45 23.75 27.24
N THR A 370 -22.89 22.93 28.19
CA THR A 370 -24.30 22.68 28.46
C THR A 370 -25.00 23.93 29.02
N GLU A 371 -24.35 24.66 29.94
CA GLU A 371 -24.86 25.93 30.50
C GLU A 371 -24.91 27.06 29.47
N SER A 372 -23.98 27.09 28.53
CA SER A 372 -24.02 28.07 27.43
C SER A 372 -25.15 27.77 26.42
N ASN A 373 -25.62 26.53 26.36
CA ASN A 373 -26.55 26.03 25.33
C ASN A 373 -27.77 25.31 25.93
N VAL A 374 -28.26 25.76 27.09
CA VAL A 374 -29.32 25.08 27.87
C VAL A 374 -30.54 24.76 27.01
N GLN A 375 -30.98 25.71 26.18
CA GLN A 375 -32.15 25.53 25.31
C GLN A 375 -31.96 24.38 24.30
N LEU A 376 -30.78 24.26 23.69
CA LEU A 376 -30.49 23.20 22.71
C LEU A 376 -30.53 21.81 23.34
N PHE A 377 -29.96 21.66 24.53
CA PHE A 377 -29.97 20.39 25.26
C PHE A 377 -31.35 20.05 25.82
N GLN A 378 -32.12 21.05 26.27
CA GLN A 378 -33.50 20.85 26.74
C GLN A 378 -34.43 20.33 25.64
N TYR A 379 -34.30 20.82 24.41
CA TYR A 379 -35.13 20.37 23.27
C TYR A 379 -34.56 19.13 22.54
N GLY A 380 -33.49 18.51 23.04
CA GLY A 380 -32.86 17.34 22.41
C GLY A 380 -32.16 17.63 21.07
N LEU A 381 -31.94 18.91 20.76
CA LEU A 381 -31.27 19.39 19.54
C LEU A 381 -29.77 19.60 19.73
N GLY A 382 -29.26 19.45 20.96
CA GLY A 382 -27.84 19.54 21.29
C GLY A 382 -27.03 18.38 20.72
N LEU A 383 -25.86 18.67 20.16
CA LEU A 383 -24.91 17.64 19.73
C LEU A 383 -24.43 16.83 20.95
N ARG A 384 -24.34 15.50 20.80
CA ARG A 384 -23.76 14.65 21.82
C ARG A 384 -22.30 15.04 22.06
N ILE A 385 -22.00 15.50 23.28
CA ILE A 385 -20.66 15.90 23.68
C ILE A 385 -19.84 14.62 23.91
N THR A 386 -18.90 14.34 23.00
CA THR A 386 -17.90 13.29 23.15
C THR A 386 -16.52 13.85 22.78
N PRO A 387 -15.41 13.26 23.24
CA PRO A 387 -14.07 13.69 22.85
C PRO A 387 -13.89 13.80 21.34
N ILE A 388 -14.38 12.80 20.59
CA ILE A 388 -14.30 12.74 19.12
C ILE A 388 -15.07 13.91 18.49
N THR A 389 -16.29 14.18 18.96
CA THR A 389 -17.11 15.29 18.45
C THR A 389 -16.40 16.63 18.70
N LEU A 390 -15.90 16.87 19.92
CA LEU A 390 -15.24 18.13 20.26
C LEU A 390 -13.91 18.33 19.53
N VAL A 391 -13.09 17.29 19.41
CA VAL A 391 -11.81 17.34 18.65
C VAL A 391 -12.07 17.64 17.18
N SER A 392 -13.11 17.05 16.59
CA SER A 392 -13.49 17.32 15.19
C SER A 392 -13.95 18.77 14.98
N LEU A 393 -14.65 19.36 15.97
CA LEU A 393 -15.04 20.76 15.98
C LEU A 393 -13.84 21.69 16.24
N PHE A 394 -12.83 21.23 16.98
CA PHE A 394 -11.63 22.00 17.28
C PHE A 394 -10.78 22.30 16.04
N GLN A 395 -10.82 21.42 15.03
CA GLN A 395 -10.11 21.61 13.77
C GLN A 395 -10.92 22.41 12.73
N GLN A 396 -12.25 22.36 12.81
CA GLN A 396 -13.14 22.95 11.82
C GLN A 396 -13.65 24.29 12.33
N ASN A 397 -13.29 25.40 11.69
CA ASN A 397 -13.98 26.70 11.83
C ASN A 397 -15.41 26.64 11.26
N LYS A 398 -16.20 25.61 11.62
CA LYS A 398 -17.58 25.43 11.18
C LYS A 398 -18.51 25.98 12.25
N LYS A 399 -19.44 26.82 11.79
CA LYS A 399 -20.40 27.62 12.57
C LYS A 399 -21.47 26.83 13.36
N GLN A 400 -21.38 25.50 13.46
CA GLN A 400 -22.45 24.69 14.08
C GLN A 400 -22.40 24.70 15.61
N LEU A 401 -21.22 24.87 16.22
CA LEU A 401 -21.05 25.07 17.66
C LEU A 401 -19.80 25.93 17.87
N ASP A 402 -19.99 27.22 18.16
CA ASP A 402 -18.87 28.14 18.37
C ASP A 402 -18.42 28.03 19.82
N LEU A 403 -17.37 27.23 20.05
CA LEU A 403 -16.73 27.15 21.36
C LEU A 403 -16.11 28.50 21.70
N THR A 404 -16.31 28.97 22.93
CA THR A 404 -15.63 30.18 23.40
C THR A 404 -14.12 29.95 23.47
N ASP A 405 -13.32 31.03 23.43
CA ASP A 405 -11.86 30.90 23.48
C ASP A 405 -11.38 30.23 24.79
N ASP A 406 -12.10 30.41 25.89
CA ASP A 406 -11.84 29.73 27.16
C ASP A 406 -12.14 28.22 27.06
N GLN A 407 -13.26 27.84 26.43
CA GLN A 407 -13.60 26.43 26.17
C GLN A 407 -12.59 25.76 25.23
N ARG A 408 -12.12 26.48 24.20
CA ARG A 408 -11.06 26.03 23.29
C ARG A 408 -9.74 25.83 24.02
N THR A 409 -9.38 26.77 24.89
CA THR A 409 -8.15 26.68 25.70
C THR A 409 -8.22 25.50 26.66
N LEU A 410 -9.37 25.30 27.32
CA LEU A 410 -9.57 24.16 28.22
C LEU A 410 -9.51 22.83 27.47
N LEU A 411 -10.16 22.72 26.31
CA LEU A 411 -10.08 21.54 25.45
C LEU A 411 -8.64 21.26 25.00
N GLY A 412 -7.91 22.28 24.55
CA GLY A 412 -6.49 22.16 24.18
C GLY A 412 -5.62 21.68 25.34
N GLY A 413 -5.86 22.19 26.56
CA GLY A 413 -5.19 21.72 27.78
C GLY A 413 -5.48 20.25 28.09
N ILE A 414 -6.73 19.80 27.91
CA ILE A 414 -7.13 18.40 28.08
C ILE A 414 -6.40 17.50 27.08
N LEU A 415 -6.30 17.90 25.81
CA LEU A 415 -5.59 17.15 24.77
C LEU A 415 -4.10 17.00 25.11
N VAL A 416 -3.46 18.06 25.61
CA VAL A 416 -2.07 17.98 26.10
C VAL A 416 -1.96 17.03 27.30
N CYS A 417 -2.91 17.05 28.24
CA CYS A 417 -2.91 16.08 29.34
C CYS A 417 -3.01 14.63 28.84
N TRP A 418 -3.83 14.35 27.83
CA TRP A 418 -3.94 13.00 27.27
C TRP A 418 -2.67 12.54 26.55
N THR A 419 -1.94 13.40 25.82
CA THR A 419 -0.67 12.98 25.19
C THR A 419 0.38 12.62 26.24
N LEU A 420 0.41 13.35 27.35
CA LEU A 420 1.31 13.08 28.47
C LEU A 420 0.94 11.78 29.19
N GLN A 421 -0.36 11.53 29.42
CA GLN A 421 -0.83 10.27 29.99
C GLN A 421 -0.40 9.09 29.10
N GLN A 422 -0.60 9.19 27.79
CA GLN A 422 -0.17 8.19 26.82
C GLN A 422 1.35 7.94 26.87
N GLN A 423 2.17 8.99 26.96
CA GLN A 423 3.62 8.83 27.09
C GLN A 423 4.01 8.08 28.37
N LEU A 424 3.41 8.43 29.50
CA LEU A 424 3.67 7.76 30.78
C LEU A 424 3.21 6.30 30.77
N GLU A 425 2.05 6.01 30.17
CA GLU A 425 1.57 4.63 30.01
C GLU A 425 2.52 3.79 29.14
N ARG A 426 3.04 4.37 28.04
CA ARG A 426 4.07 3.72 27.22
C ARG A 426 5.36 3.50 28.01
N ALA A 427 5.80 4.49 28.79
CA ALA A 427 6.99 4.37 29.64
C ALA A 427 6.81 3.26 30.69
N LEU A 428 5.71 3.25 31.43
CA LEU A 428 5.39 2.20 32.41
C LEU A 428 5.33 0.82 31.75
N TYR A 429 4.72 0.71 30.56
CA TYR A 429 4.71 -0.55 29.81
C TYR A 429 6.12 -1.03 29.46
N LEU A 430 6.99 -0.14 28.97
CA LEU A 430 8.39 -0.49 28.65
C LEU A 430 9.18 -0.95 29.88
N ASP A 431 8.91 -0.35 31.03
CA ASP A 431 9.49 -0.77 32.30
C ASP A 431 9.04 -2.18 32.70
N THR A 432 7.72 -2.47 32.63
CA THR A 432 7.20 -3.83 32.91
C THR A 432 7.76 -4.91 32.00
N GLN A 433 8.14 -4.55 30.77
CA GLN A 433 8.76 -5.46 29.79
C GLN A 433 10.29 -5.56 29.93
N GLY A 434 10.90 -4.82 30.86
CA GLY A 434 12.35 -4.80 31.09
C GLY A 434 13.16 -4.13 29.98
N LYS A 435 12.53 -3.30 29.13
CA LYS A 435 13.21 -2.62 28.00
C LYS A 435 13.80 -1.27 28.42
N LEU A 436 14.87 -1.32 29.21
CA LEU A 436 15.47 -0.14 29.85
C LEU A 436 16.02 0.92 28.89
N GLU A 437 16.47 0.55 27.69
CA GLU A 437 16.99 1.49 26.69
C GLU A 437 15.87 2.25 25.99
N ASP A 438 14.79 1.57 25.62
CA ASP A 438 13.63 2.18 24.96
C ASP A 438 12.87 3.07 25.94
N LEU A 439 12.78 2.68 27.22
CA LEU A 439 12.26 3.53 28.29
C LEU A 439 13.07 4.83 28.41
N ALA A 440 14.40 4.73 28.41
CA ALA A 440 15.25 5.92 28.48
C ALA A 440 15.05 6.84 27.28
N LYS A 441 14.90 6.28 26.07
CA LYS A 441 14.59 7.04 24.87
C LYS A 441 13.21 7.72 24.99
N GLU A 442 12.19 7.01 25.43
CA GLU A 442 10.82 7.55 25.57
C GLU A 442 10.78 8.72 26.56
N LEU A 443 11.41 8.59 27.73
CA LEU A 443 11.48 9.63 28.76
C LEU A 443 12.41 10.80 28.38
N SER A 444 13.42 10.55 27.53
CA SER A 444 14.30 11.62 27.04
C SER A 444 13.60 12.56 26.06
N ASN A 445 12.53 12.08 25.38
CA ASN A 445 11.73 12.88 24.47
C ASN A 445 10.76 13.75 25.27
N ILE A 446 11.16 14.98 25.57
CA ILE A 446 10.31 15.94 26.28
C ILE A 446 9.22 16.45 25.32
N PRO A 447 7.92 16.19 25.59
CA PRO A 447 6.82 16.67 24.75
C PRO A 447 6.80 18.19 24.67
N HIS A 448 6.35 18.72 23.53
CA HIS A 448 6.09 20.15 23.31
C HIS A 448 7.27 21.08 23.68
N SER A 449 8.50 20.54 23.64
CA SER A 449 9.70 21.26 24.09
C SER A 449 10.11 22.40 23.16
N ASN A 450 9.88 22.23 21.85
CA ASN A 450 10.23 23.20 20.83
C ASN A 450 9.05 23.66 19.98
N TRP A 451 7.80 23.36 20.36
CA TRP A 451 6.60 23.83 19.67
C TRP A 451 5.43 24.05 20.60
N ILE A 452 4.53 24.95 20.20
CA ILE A 452 3.37 25.36 20.98
C ILE A 452 2.14 24.60 20.45
N PRO A 453 1.42 23.83 21.29
CA PRO A 453 0.26 23.07 20.85
C PRO A 453 -0.86 23.90 20.21
N SER A 454 -1.09 25.13 20.66
CA SER A 454 -2.12 26.01 20.09
C SER A 454 -1.81 26.53 18.68
N GLU A 455 -0.54 26.64 18.30
CA GLU A 455 -0.13 27.02 16.94
C GLU A 455 -0.27 25.87 15.95
N HIS A 456 -0.20 24.62 16.42
CA HIS A 456 -0.22 23.41 15.60
C HIS A 456 -1.17 22.35 16.15
N ILE A 457 -2.46 22.68 16.27
CA ILE A 457 -3.51 21.78 16.77
C ILE A 457 -3.54 20.44 16.01
N SER A 458 -3.31 20.46 14.70
CA SER A 458 -3.29 19.23 13.88
C SER A 458 -2.13 18.29 14.25
N TRP A 459 -0.99 18.80 14.72
CA TRP A 459 0.12 18.00 15.22
C TRP A 459 -0.19 17.40 16.59
N LEU A 460 -0.87 18.15 17.47
CA LEU A 460 -1.31 17.63 18.77
C LEU A 460 -2.29 16.47 18.61
N ILE A 461 -3.24 16.61 17.69
CA ILE A 461 -4.21 15.54 17.41
C ILE A 461 -3.52 14.34 16.74
N LEU A 462 -2.54 14.58 15.86
CA LEU A 462 -1.72 13.51 15.28
C LEU A 462 -0.96 12.73 16.37
N GLU A 463 -0.38 13.44 17.34
CA GLU A 463 0.33 12.85 18.48
C GLU A 463 -0.57 11.92 19.30
N LEU A 464 -1.81 12.37 19.59
CA LEU A 464 -2.84 11.59 20.27
C LEU A 464 -3.31 10.37 19.48
N GLU A 465 -3.67 10.56 18.21
CA GLU A 465 -4.19 9.52 17.32
C GLU A 465 -3.16 8.40 17.14
N MET A 466 -1.89 8.78 16.97
CA MET A 466 -0.81 7.84 16.76
C MET A 466 -0.27 7.22 18.06
N ASN A 467 -0.65 7.73 19.23
CA ASN A 467 -0.08 7.34 20.52
C ASN A 467 1.46 7.38 20.49
N ILE A 468 2.02 8.52 20.06
CA ILE A 468 3.47 8.77 20.03
C ILE A 468 3.82 10.06 20.79
N THR A 469 5.11 10.35 20.94
CA THR A 469 5.59 11.69 21.29
C THR A 469 6.42 12.24 20.13
N ILE A 470 6.04 13.41 19.60
CA ILE A 470 6.75 14.01 18.48
C ILE A 470 8.09 14.56 18.97
N ARG A 471 9.20 14.09 18.37
CA ARG A 471 10.56 14.45 18.79
C ARG A 471 10.97 15.83 18.32
N GLU A 472 11.87 16.46 19.07
CA GLU A 472 12.39 17.81 18.77
C GLU A 472 12.94 17.92 17.34
N MET A 473 13.72 16.93 16.89
CA MET A 473 14.30 16.90 15.55
C MET A 473 13.23 16.79 14.45
N GLN A 474 12.16 16.03 14.67
CA GLN A 474 11.07 15.87 13.71
C GLN A 474 10.34 17.20 13.51
N VAL A 475 10.11 17.95 14.60
CA VAL A 475 9.53 19.31 14.56
C VAL A 475 10.44 20.29 13.83
N LYS A 476 11.75 20.28 14.09
CA LYS A 476 12.72 21.14 13.39
C LYS A 476 12.67 20.91 11.88
N VAL A 477 12.69 19.65 11.46
CA VAL A 477 12.62 19.27 10.04
C VAL A 477 11.28 19.69 9.44
N ALA A 478 10.17 19.35 10.08
CA ALA A 478 8.83 19.68 9.59
C ALA A 478 8.64 21.20 9.41
N ARG A 479 9.01 22.01 10.42
CA ARG A 479 8.93 23.48 10.32
C ARG A 479 9.78 24.02 9.18
N HIS A 480 11.02 23.57 9.05
CA HIS A 480 11.90 24.06 8.00
C HIS A 480 11.34 23.75 6.61
N MET A 481 10.75 22.56 6.42
CA MET A 481 10.09 22.20 5.16
C MET A 481 8.77 22.95 4.92
N MET A 482 8.13 23.47 5.97
CA MET A 482 6.90 24.26 5.89
C MET A 482 7.13 25.74 5.60
N GLN A 483 8.31 26.28 5.89
CA GLN A 483 8.62 27.71 5.73
C GLN A 483 8.51 28.14 4.25
N PRO A 484 7.85 29.27 3.95
CA PRO A 484 7.89 29.88 2.63
C PRO A 484 9.26 30.56 2.46
N ASN A 485 10.17 29.93 1.73
CA ASN A 485 11.46 30.54 1.40
C ASN A 485 11.26 31.53 0.25
N LEU A 486 10.88 32.76 0.59
CA LEU A 486 10.89 33.90 -0.31
C LEU A 486 12.34 34.37 -0.46
N ASN A 487 12.90 34.25 -1.67
CA ASN A 487 14.13 34.94 -2.01
C ASN A 487 13.80 36.42 -2.20
N LEU A 488 14.43 37.31 -1.42
CA LEU A 488 14.23 38.76 -1.55
C LEU A 488 14.60 39.27 -2.96
N ASP A 489 15.47 38.56 -3.67
CA ASP A 489 15.99 38.96 -4.99
C ASP A 489 15.26 38.29 -6.18
N LYS A 490 14.46 37.25 -5.95
CA LYS A 490 13.72 36.52 -6.99
C LYS A 490 12.43 35.96 -6.40
N GLN A 491 11.28 36.29 -6.98
CA GLN A 491 9.95 35.74 -6.63
C GLN A 491 9.83 34.23 -6.94
N GLU A 492 10.87 33.42 -6.75
CA GLU A 492 10.86 31.98 -6.95
C GLU A 492 10.92 31.27 -5.60
N VAL A 493 9.91 30.45 -5.34
CA VAL A 493 9.85 29.55 -4.18
C VAL A 493 10.91 28.46 -4.36
N GLN A 494 11.87 28.36 -3.45
CA GLN A 494 12.90 27.33 -3.51
C GLN A 494 12.38 25.95 -3.06
N SER A 495 12.82 24.89 -3.73
CA SER A 495 12.63 23.51 -3.25
C SER A 495 13.57 23.21 -2.09
N ILE A 496 13.09 22.48 -1.08
CA ILE A 496 13.84 22.15 0.14
C ILE A 496 14.09 20.64 0.16
N VAL A 497 15.33 20.25 0.45
CA VAL A 497 15.72 18.85 0.65
C VAL A 497 16.30 18.71 2.05
N MET A 498 15.84 17.69 2.79
CA MET A 498 16.29 17.39 4.15
C MET A 498 16.81 15.96 4.21
N GLN A 499 17.93 15.77 4.89
CA GLN A 499 18.50 14.44 5.13
C GLN A 499 18.30 14.05 6.59
N MET A 500 17.86 12.82 6.82
CA MET A 500 17.77 12.21 8.15
C MET A 500 18.26 10.77 8.12
N ASN A 501 18.71 10.27 9.27
CA ASN A 501 19.07 8.87 9.43
C ASN A 501 17.85 7.96 9.27
N MET A 502 18.08 6.74 8.80
CA MET A 502 17.04 5.72 8.70
C MET A 502 16.51 5.39 10.09
N GLY A 503 15.18 5.27 10.22
CA GLY A 503 14.51 4.98 11.49
C GLY A 503 14.11 6.21 12.33
N GLU A 504 14.47 7.43 11.93
CA GLU A 504 14.08 8.67 12.64
C GLU A 504 12.61 9.10 12.41
N GLY A 505 11.85 8.31 11.65
CA GLY A 505 10.43 8.56 11.41
C GLY A 505 10.13 9.56 10.28
N LYS A 506 10.95 9.58 9.22
CA LYS A 506 10.72 10.36 7.98
C LYS A 506 9.30 10.12 7.44
N THR A 507 9.03 8.90 7.00
CA THR A 507 7.72 8.50 6.44
C THR A 507 6.64 8.36 7.52
N SER A 508 7.01 7.92 8.73
CA SER A 508 6.03 7.57 9.75
C SER A 508 5.49 8.76 10.53
N VAL A 509 6.28 9.83 10.72
CA VAL A 509 5.90 10.99 11.55
C VAL A 509 5.95 12.28 10.75
N ILE A 510 7.07 12.60 10.10
CA ILE A 510 7.25 13.89 9.40
C ILE A 510 6.32 14.00 8.20
N LEU A 511 6.18 12.95 7.40
CA LEU A 511 5.30 12.97 6.22
C LEU A 511 3.83 13.27 6.60
N PRO A 512 3.22 12.61 7.62
CA PRO A 512 1.93 13.03 8.18
C PRO A 512 1.93 14.46 8.74
N MET A 513 2.96 14.89 9.46
CA MET A 513 3.06 16.26 10.00
C MET A 513 3.02 17.33 8.89
N LEU A 514 3.73 17.09 7.79
CA LEU A 514 3.72 17.96 6.61
C LEU A 514 2.34 17.94 5.94
N ALA A 515 1.75 16.76 5.77
CA ALA A 515 0.42 16.60 5.20
C ALA A 515 -0.66 17.37 5.98
N VAL A 516 -0.53 17.49 7.31
CA VAL A 516 -1.49 18.25 8.12
C VAL A 516 -1.12 19.71 8.37
N GLY A 517 0.17 20.05 8.34
CA GLY A 517 0.68 21.37 8.71
C GLY A 517 0.83 22.35 7.54
N LEU A 518 1.09 21.87 6.33
CA LEU A 518 1.22 22.69 5.12
C LEU A 518 -0.06 23.37 4.59
N PRO A 519 -1.30 22.89 4.83
CA PRO A 519 -2.50 23.51 4.29
C PRO A 519 -2.96 24.64 5.20
N SER A 520 -2.22 25.74 5.18
CA SER A 520 -2.69 27.01 5.70
C SER A 520 -3.32 27.78 4.54
N SER A 521 -4.66 27.77 4.49
CA SER A 521 -5.51 28.51 3.52
C SER A 521 -5.50 27.91 2.11
N SER A 522 -6.55 27.15 1.75
CA SER A 522 -7.20 26.98 0.41
C SER A 522 -6.39 27.10 -0.91
N SER A 523 -5.06 27.06 -0.87
CA SER A 523 -4.17 27.51 -1.95
C SER A 523 -3.40 26.37 -2.59
N SER A 524 -3.11 25.30 -1.82
CA SER A 524 -2.43 24.13 -2.36
C SER A 524 -2.91 22.81 -1.76
N LEU A 525 -3.15 21.84 -2.63
CA LEU A 525 -3.40 20.43 -2.33
C LEU A 525 -2.05 19.72 -2.19
N ILE A 526 -1.87 18.95 -1.13
CA ILE A 526 -0.60 18.26 -0.88
C ILE A 526 -0.59 16.95 -1.65
N ARG A 527 0.45 16.72 -2.45
CA ARG A 527 0.67 15.46 -3.17
C ARG A 527 1.94 14.79 -2.68
N LEU A 528 1.77 13.66 -2.00
CA LEU A 528 2.84 12.82 -1.52
C LEU A 528 3.27 11.87 -2.65
N ILE A 529 4.53 11.99 -3.08
CA ILE A 529 5.14 11.15 -4.11
C ILE A 529 6.00 10.11 -3.40
N VAL A 530 5.66 8.84 -3.58
CA VAL A 530 6.32 7.71 -2.92
C VAL A 530 6.80 6.69 -3.96
N LEU A 531 7.80 5.89 -3.60
CA LEU A 531 8.22 4.76 -4.43
C LEU A 531 7.07 3.76 -4.62
N LYS A 532 6.94 3.21 -5.83
CA LYS A 532 5.85 2.27 -6.17
C LYS A 532 5.79 1.02 -5.29
N SER A 533 6.93 0.52 -4.83
CA SER A 533 7.02 -0.59 -3.88
C SER A 533 6.46 -0.24 -2.49
N LEU A 534 6.57 1.03 -2.08
CA LEU A 534 6.12 1.53 -0.78
C LEU A 534 4.69 2.07 -0.81
N PHE A 535 4.11 2.26 -2.00
CA PHE A 535 2.78 2.86 -2.17
C PHE A 535 1.68 2.20 -1.33
N PRO A 536 1.47 0.87 -1.34
CA PRO A 536 0.40 0.25 -0.56
C PRO A 536 0.56 0.47 0.95
N THR A 537 1.78 0.31 1.45
CA THR A 537 2.12 0.47 2.87
C THR A 537 1.95 1.92 3.31
N ASN A 538 2.47 2.87 2.53
CA ASN A 538 2.35 4.30 2.82
C ASN A 538 0.90 4.76 2.74
N TYR A 539 0.13 4.32 1.74
CA TYR A 539 -1.29 4.63 1.62
C TYR A 539 -2.09 4.16 2.84
N GLN A 540 -1.92 2.90 3.25
CA GLN A 540 -2.63 2.36 4.40
C GLN A 540 -2.23 3.08 5.69
N SER A 541 -0.92 3.32 5.88
CA SER A 541 -0.42 4.02 7.07
C SER A 541 -0.96 5.45 7.16
N LEU A 542 -0.93 6.21 6.06
CA LEU A 542 -1.45 7.57 6.02
C LEU A 542 -2.96 7.61 6.22
N ARG A 543 -3.70 6.66 5.64
CA ARG A 543 -5.16 6.56 5.83
C ARG A 543 -5.52 6.32 7.30
N CYS A 544 -4.80 5.44 8.00
CA CYS A 544 -5.01 5.22 9.43
C CYS A 544 -4.70 6.48 10.25
N LYS A 545 -3.61 7.18 9.93
CA LYS A 545 -3.15 8.35 10.70
C LYS A 545 -3.99 9.60 10.47
N LEU A 546 -4.45 9.82 9.25
CA LEU A 546 -5.14 11.04 8.85
C LEU A 546 -6.67 10.90 8.83
N GLY A 547 -7.17 9.67 8.65
CA GLY A 547 -8.61 9.39 8.54
C GLY A 547 -9.35 9.27 9.88
N GLY A 548 -8.64 9.23 11.01
CA GLY A 548 -9.21 9.18 12.36
C GLY A 548 -9.65 10.55 12.86
N LEU A 549 -9.14 11.01 14.02
CA LEU A 549 -9.51 12.29 14.63
C LEU A 549 -9.18 13.52 13.75
N ILE A 550 -8.18 13.41 12.87
CA ILE A 550 -7.83 14.46 11.90
C ILE A 550 -8.86 14.59 10.77
N ASN A 551 -9.61 13.52 10.51
CA ASN A 551 -10.68 13.47 9.52
C ASN A 551 -10.30 14.05 8.14
N ARG A 552 -9.10 13.71 7.65
CA ARG A 552 -8.63 14.05 6.30
C ARG A 552 -8.53 12.81 5.45
N ARG A 553 -9.09 12.89 4.24
CA ARG A 553 -9.08 11.76 3.31
C ARG A 553 -7.72 11.71 2.61
N VAL A 554 -7.24 10.49 2.41
CA VAL A 554 -6.07 10.21 1.58
C VAL A 554 -6.59 9.73 0.22
N PHE A 555 -6.40 10.54 -0.81
CA PHE A 555 -6.82 10.27 -2.18
C PHE A 555 -5.67 9.63 -2.98
N PRO A 556 -5.77 8.33 -3.34
CA PRO A 556 -4.79 7.71 -4.22
C PRO A 556 -5.02 8.16 -5.66
N PHE A 557 -4.00 8.75 -6.28
CA PHE A 557 -3.98 9.01 -7.70
C PHE A 557 -3.14 7.93 -8.39
N VAL A 558 -3.83 7.01 -9.05
CA VAL A 558 -3.23 5.90 -9.78
C VAL A 558 -3.65 6.00 -11.23
N CYS A 559 -2.68 5.93 -12.15
CA CYS A 559 -2.91 6.06 -13.57
C CYS A 559 -2.18 4.95 -14.31
N ARG A 560 -2.93 3.93 -14.73
CA ARG A 560 -2.37 2.88 -15.60
C ARG A 560 -2.45 3.33 -17.05
N ARG A 561 -1.48 2.89 -17.85
CA ARG A 561 -1.37 3.20 -19.29
C ARG A 561 -2.48 2.59 -20.15
N ASP A 562 -3.17 1.57 -19.66
CA ASP A 562 -4.28 0.92 -20.35
C ASP A 562 -5.66 1.55 -20.04
N LEU A 563 -5.68 2.62 -19.25
CA LEU A 563 -6.90 3.37 -18.96
C LEU A 563 -7.27 4.26 -20.15
N ASN A 564 -8.44 4.00 -20.71
CA ASN A 564 -9.06 4.88 -21.70
C ASN A 564 -9.96 5.88 -20.99
N PHE A 565 -9.42 7.06 -20.70
CA PHE A 565 -10.17 8.13 -20.07
C PHE A 565 -11.22 8.72 -21.01
N THR A 566 -12.45 8.83 -20.55
CA THR A 566 -13.47 9.66 -21.19
C THR A 566 -13.43 11.08 -20.62
N ASN A 567 -13.94 12.04 -21.39
CA ASN A 567 -14.07 13.42 -20.94
C ASN A 567 -14.83 13.56 -19.62
N GLN A 568 -15.90 12.79 -19.43
CA GLN A 568 -16.69 12.77 -18.21
C GLN A 568 -15.89 12.26 -17.01
N GLN A 569 -15.08 11.21 -17.20
CA GLN A 569 -14.21 10.68 -16.14
C GLN A 569 -13.16 11.70 -15.71
N ILE A 570 -12.55 12.43 -16.64
CA ILE A 570 -11.55 13.47 -16.34
C ILE A 570 -12.21 14.62 -15.56
N GLN A 571 -13.39 15.05 -15.97
CA GLN A 571 -14.15 16.08 -15.25
C GLN A 571 -14.52 15.62 -13.83
N LEU A 572 -14.93 14.36 -13.67
CA LEU A 572 -15.21 13.79 -12.35
C LEU A 572 -13.96 13.78 -11.47
N ILE A 573 -12.81 13.35 -12.00
CA ILE A 573 -11.53 13.37 -11.26
C ILE A 573 -11.17 14.80 -10.87
N HIS A 574 -11.27 15.74 -11.80
CA HIS A 574 -10.99 17.16 -11.53
C HIS A 574 -11.89 17.71 -10.42
N SER A 575 -13.21 17.43 -10.47
CA SER A 575 -14.14 17.86 -9.40
C SER A 575 -13.80 17.25 -8.04
N ARG A 576 -13.34 15.99 -8.00
CA ARG A 576 -12.89 15.34 -6.77
C ARG A 576 -11.63 15.99 -6.20
N LEU A 577 -10.69 16.38 -7.06
CA LEU A 577 -9.47 17.09 -6.64
C LEU A 577 -9.76 18.51 -6.14
N GLN A 578 -10.74 19.19 -6.76
CA GLN A 578 -11.20 20.48 -6.27
C GLN A 578 -11.87 20.38 -4.90
N ASN A 579 -12.71 19.36 -4.68
CA ASN A 579 -13.29 19.08 -3.37
C ASN A 579 -12.20 18.70 -2.36
N ALA A 580 -11.22 17.89 -2.75
CA ALA A 580 -10.07 17.54 -1.91
C ALA A 580 -9.26 18.78 -1.50
N LEU A 581 -9.07 19.74 -2.40
CA LEU A 581 -8.44 21.03 -2.09
C LEU A 581 -9.26 21.82 -1.05
N ALA A 582 -10.59 21.87 -1.20
CA ALA A 582 -11.48 22.57 -0.28
C ALA A 582 -11.50 21.92 1.12
N ASP A 583 -11.50 20.60 1.17
CA ASP A 583 -11.52 19.79 2.40
C ASP A 583 -10.12 19.64 3.05
N CYS A 584 -9.07 20.19 2.42
CA CYS A 584 -7.67 20.04 2.84
C CYS A 584 -7.21 18.57 2.94
N ASP A 585 -7.72 17.74 2.04
CA ASP A 585 -7.36 16.33 1.88
C ASP A 585 -5.93 16.18 1.33
N VAL A 586 -5.43 14.94 1.30
CA VAL A 586 -4.06 14.61 0.91
C VAL A 586 -4.08 13.67 -0.28
N MET A 587 -3.34 13.99 -1.34
CA MET A 587 -3.16 13.12 -2.50
C MET A 587 -1.90 12.27 -2.32
N ILE A 588 -1.94 10.99 -2.69
CA ILE A 588 -0.75 10.12 -2.77
C ILE A 588 -0.63 9.53 -4.17
N THR A 589 0.59 9.48 -4.71
CA THR A 589 0.87 9.01 -6.07
C THR A 589 2.27 8.41 -6.18
N THR A 590 2.53 7.69 -7.27
CA THR A 590 3.89 7.31 -7.68
C THR A 590 4.38 8.19 -8.83
N PRO A 591 5.71 8.31 -9.06
CA PRO A 591 6.25 8.94 -10.26
C PRO A 591 5.71 8.33 -11.56
N GLU A 592 5.48 7.01 -11.57
CA GLU A 592 4.95 6.27 -12.71
C GLU A 592 3.54 6.69 -13.09
N ASP A 593 2.68 6.92 -12.09
CA ASP A 593 1.30 7.33 -12.31
C ASP A 593 1.23 8.77 -12.86
N ILE A 594 2.08 9.67 -12.37
CA ILE A 594 2.18 11.04 -12.90
C ILE A 594 2.60 10.99 -14.37
N LEU A 595 3.69 10.28 -14.67
CA LEU A 595 4.20 10.19 -16.04
C LEU A 595 3.23 9.46 -16.97
N SER A 596 2.52 8.45 -16.48
CA SER A 596 1.50 7.74 -17.25
C SER A 596 0.35 8.66 -17.64
N PHE A 597 -0.13 9.49 -16.70
CA PHE A 597 -1.16 10.48 -16.98
C PHE A 597 -0.67 11.53 -18.00
N ASP A 598 0.60 11.95 -17.86
CA ASP A 598 1.21 12.91 -18.78
C ASP A 598 1.34 12.38 -20.21
N LEU A 599 1.83 11.15 -20.36
CA LEU A 599 1.96 10.50 -21.65
C LEU A 599 0.61 10.15 -22.26
N LEU A 600 -0.39 9.73 -21.47
CA LEU A 600 -1.75 9.49 -21.97
C LEU A 600 -2.39 10.76 -22.54
N THR A 601 -2.08 11.92 -21.96
CA THR A 601 -2.54 13.21 -22.49
C THR A 601 -1.95 13.45 -23.88
N ILE A 602 -0.65 13.19 -24.05
CA ILE A 602 0.04 13.30 -25.34
C ILE A 602 -0.52 12.29 -26.35
N ASP A 603 -0.72 11.03 -25.93
CA ASP A 603 -1.24 9.97 -26.79
C ASP A 603 -2.64 10.29 -27.31
N ASN A 604 -3.54 10.82 -26.46
CA ASN A 604 -4.86 11.29 -26.90
C ASN A 604 -4.76 12.39 -27.95
N CYS A 605 -3.83 13.33 -27.80
CA CYS A 605 -3.57 14.36 -28.81
C CYS A 605 -3.03 13.77 -30.12
N ARG A 606 -2.16 12.75 -30.06
CA ARG A 606 -1.63 12.05 -31.25
C ARG A 606 -2.69 11.23 -31.98
N GLN A 607 -3.67 10.69 -31.26
CA GLN A 607 -4.80 9.94 -31.82
C GLN A 607 -5.95 10.84 -32.27
N TYR A 608 -5.74 12.16 -32.34
CA TYR A 608 -6.77 13.16 -32.71
C TYR A 608 -7.99 13.22 -31.77
N ASN A 609 -7.90 12.65 -30.55
CA ASN A 609 -8.91 12.77 -29.51
C ASN A 609 -8.74 14.08 -28.71
N PHE A 610 -8.85 15.20 -29.42
CA PHE A 610 -8.54 16.53 -28.88
C PHE A 610 -9.46 16.95 -27.73
N ALA A 611 -10.72 16.50 -27.74
CA ALA A 611 -11.67 16.85 -26.69
C ALA A 611 -11.20 16.30 -25.33
N THR A 612 -10.79 15.03 -25.30
CA THR A 612 -10.25 14.36 -24.11
C THR A 612 -8.89 14.92 -23.73
N GLY A 613 -7.98 15.05 -24.71
CA GLY A 613 -6.65 15.61 -24.49
C GLY A 613 -6.67 17.02 -23.91
N ARG A 614 -7.60 17.89 -24.34
CA ARG A 614 -7.76 19.25 -23.79
C ARG A 614 -8.23 19.25 -22.33
N SER A 615 -9.13 18.34 -21.97
CA SER A 615 -9.59 18.17 -20.59
C SER A 615 -8.47 17.68 -19.68
N MET A 616 -7.69 16.69 -20.12
CA MET A 616 -6.52 16.21 -19.39
C MET A 616 -5.47 17.32 -19.22
N LEU A 617 -5.18 18.08 -20.29
CA LEU A 617 -4.25 19.20 -20.25
C LEU A 617 -4.69 20.30 -19.28
N THR A 618 -6.00 20.60 -19.23
CA THR A 618 -6.56 21.54 -18.25
C THR A 618 -6.30 21.04 -16.82
N MET A 619 -6.55 19.75 -16.56
CA MET A 619 -6.28 19.15 -15.26
C MET A 619 -4.78 19.15 -14.91
N GLN A 620 -3.89 18.87 -15.86
CA GLN A 620 -2.43 18.94 -15.64
C GLN A 620 -1.98 20.36 -15.26
N ARG A 621 -2.50 21.38 -15.94
CA ARG A 621 -2.22 22.78 -15.62
C ARG A 621 -2.71 23.12 -14.22
N TRP A 622 -3.92 22.68 -13.87
CA TRP A 622 -4.47 22.85 -12.53
C TRP A 622 -3.58 22.19 -11.47
N LEU A 623 -3.14 20.93 -11.69
CA LEU A 623 -2.22 20.24 -10.80
C LEU A 623 -0.91 21.04 -10.61
N LYS A 624 -0.32 21.57 -11.69
CA LYS A 624 0.91 22.39 -11.58
C LYS A 624 0.73 23.69 -10.79
N THR A 625 -0.47 24.26 -10.78
CA THR A 625 -0.75 25.53 -10.09
C THR A 625 -1.14 25.33 -8.63
N TYR A 626 -1.94 24.31 -8.35
CA TYR A 626 -2.57 24.12 -7.03
C TYR A 626 -2.03 22.94 -6.25
N VAL A 627 -1.03 22.20 -6.72
CA VAL A 627 -0.45 21.07 -5.97
C VAL A 627 0.93 21.41 -5.44
N ARG A 628 1.18 21.06 -4.18
CA ARG A 628 2.51 21.08 -3.56
C ARG A 628 3.01 19.65 -3.39
N ASP A 629 4.14 19.35 -4.01
CA ASP A 629 4.74 18.02 -3.99
C ASP A 629 5.64 17.81 -2.77
N VAL A 630 5.52 16.65 -2.13
CA VAL A 630 6.43 16.17 -1.08
C VAL A 630 6.94 14.79 -1.50
N LEU A 631 8.25 14.66 -1.67
CA LEU A 631 8.89 13.43 -2.14
C LEU A 631 9.44 12.66 -0.95
N ASP A 632 9.02 11.41 -0.79
CA ASP A 632 9.61 10.46 0.16
C ASP A 632 10.69 9.63 -0.55
N GLU A 633 11.88 9.47 0.06
CA GLU A 633 13.06 8.87 -0.58
C GLU A 633 13.41 9.53 -1.93
N SER A 634 13.60 10.85 -1.88
CA SER A 634 13.89 11.70 -3.05
C SER A 634 15.16 11.32 -3.81
N ASP A 635 16.12 10.70 -3.13
CA ASP A 635 17.36 10.19 -3.73
C ASP A 635 17.11 9.06 -4.73
N GLU A 636 16.20 8.14 -4.40
CA GLU A 636 15.77 7.06 -5.30
C GLU A 636 14.80 7.57 -6.38
N ILE A 637 13.83 8.42 -6.01
CA ILE A 637 12.85 8.98 -6.97
C ILE A 637 13.54 9.80 -8.07
N LEU A 638 14.54 10.60 -7.71
CA LEU A 638 15.25 11.50 -8.62
C LEU A 638 16.55 10.88 -9.16
N HIS A 639 16.80 9.58 -8.91
CA HIS A 639 18.03 8.95 -9.35
C HIS A 639 18.14 8.97 -10.89
N VAL A 640 19.27 9.43 -11.44
CA VAL A 640 19.55 9.47 -12.89
C VAL A 640 19.43 8.13 -13.65
N LYS A 641 19.41 7.00 -12.94
CA LYS A 641 19.23 5.66 -13.51
C LYS A 641 17.76 5.27 -13.62
N TYR A 642 16.90 5.97 -12.88
CA TYR A 642 15.47 5.76 -12.90
C TYR A 642 14.94 6.27 -14.24
N GLN A 643 14.62 5.34 -15.13
CA GLN A 643 14.06 5.62 -16.45
C GLN A 643 12.77 4.84 -16.60
N LEU A 644 11.69 5.58 -16.85
CA LEU A 644 10.37 5.01 -17.11
C LEU A 644 10.13 5.00 -18.61
N ILE A 645 10.24 3.81 -19.20
CA ILE A 645 10.09 3.60 -20.64
C ILE A 645 8.75 2.91 -20.87
N TYR A 646 7.89 3.56 -21.64
CA TYR A 646 6.59 3.03 -22.02
C TYR A 646 6.58 2.75 -23.52
N THR A 647 6.23 1.52 -23.88
CA THR A 647 6.01 1.14 -25.28
C THR A 647 4.72 1.77 -25.80
N VAL A 648 4.72 2.20 -27.06
CA VAL A 648 3.55 2.78 -27.76
C VAL A 648 3.36 2.05 -29.08
N GLY A 649 2.12 1.68 -29.40
CA GLY A 649 1.78 1.01 -30.64
C GLY A 649 1.97 -0.51 -30.61
N THR A 650 1.93 -1.13 -31.78
CA THR A 650 2.19 -2.57 -31.95
C THR A 650 3.68 -2.86 -31.86
N GLN A 651 4.05 -4.08 -31.46
CA GLN A 651 5.43 -4.52 -31.48
C GLN A 651 5.94 -4.49 -32.93
N GLN A 652 7.01 -3.74 -33.16
CA GLN A 652 7.69 -3.65 -34.45
C GLN A 652 9.10 -4.19 -34.31
N GLN A 653 9.72 -4.54 -35.45
CA GLN A 653 11.15 -4.82 -35.47
C GLN A 653 11.91 -3.54 -35.07
N VAL A 654 13.04 -3.72 -34.39
CA VAL A 654 13.97 -2.61 -34.13
C VAL A 654 14.39 -2.03 -35.48
N ASP A 655 14.41 -0.70 -35.60
CA ASP A 655 14.77 -0.02 -36.83
C ASP A 655 16.13 -0.52 -37.38
N GLY A 656 16.19 -0.84 -38.66
CA GLY A 656 17.35 -1.49 -39.28
C GLY A 656 17.43 -3.02 -39.10
N GLY A 657 16.54 -3.66 -38.35
CA GLY A 657 16.39 -5.12 -38.30
C GLY A 657 17.71 -5.86 -38.10
N ALA A 658 17.89 -7.00 -38.78
CA ALA A 658 19.09 -7.84 -38.70
C ALA A 658 20.41 -7.09 -38.96
N GLU A 659 20.40 -6.10 -39.88
CA GLU A 659 21.60 -5.31 -40.20
C GLU A 659 22.19 -4.59 -38.98
N ARG A 660 21.33 -4.09 -38.09
CA ARG A 660 21.78 -3.45 -36.84
C ARG A 660 22.52 -4.44 -35.94
N TRP A 661 22.07 -5.69 -35.89
CA TRP A 661 22.58 -6.71 -34.97
C TRP A 661 23.86 -7.30 -35.53
N ASN A 662 23.91 -7.50 -36.84
CA ASN A 662 25.10 -7.89 -37.61
C ASN A 662 26.20 -6.83 -37.48
N THR A 663 25.86 -5.55 -37.62
CA THR A 663 26.82 -4.45 -37.46
C THR A 663 27.43 -4.44 -36.05
N ILE A 664 26.61 -4.61 -35.02
CA ILE A 664 27.09 -4.71 -33.62
C ILE A 664 28.00 -5.94 -33.45
N GLN A 665 27.62 -7.09 -34.02
CA GLN A 665 28.43 -8.31 -33.96
C GLN A 665 29.81 -8.11 -34.62
N SER A 666 29.86 -7.52 -35.82
CA SER A 666 31.12 -7.19 -36.50
C SER A 666 31.99 -6.24 -35.67
N VAL A 667 31.39 -5.23 -35.03
CA VAL A 667 32.13 -4.32 -34.14
C VAL A 667 32.68 -5.08 -32.92
N LEU A 668 31.93 -5.99 -32.32
CA LEU A 668 32.40 -6.81 -31.21
C LEU A 668 33.54 -7.75 -31.64
N GLU A 669 33.52 -8.27 -32.86
CA GLU A 669 34.63 -9.06 -33.39
C GLU A 669 35.92 -8.23 -33.52
N LEU A 670 35.82 -6.98 -33.96
CA LEU A 670 36.95 -6.04 -33.94
C LEU A 670 37.42 -5.73 -32.52
N VAL A 671 36.51 -5.64 -31.55
CA VAL A 671 36.88 -5.52 -30.13
C VAL A 671 37.66 -6.75 -29.67
N LYS A 672 37.21 -7.97 -29.99
CA LYS A 672 37.92 -9.23 -29.67
C LYS A 672 39.34 -9.22 -30.25
N ARG A 673 39.50 -8.78 -31.51
CA ARG A 673 40.80 -8.72 -32.20
C ARG A 673 41.78 -7.75 -31.54
N HIS A 674 41.32 -6.58 -31.11
CA HIS A 674 42.18 -5.56 -30.52
C HIS A 674 42.29 -5.62 -28.97
N ALA A 675 41.53 -6.50 -28.31
CA ALA A 675 41.47 -6.56 -26.85
C ALA A 675 42.84 -6.78 -26.19
N ALA A 676 43.64 -7.69 -26.72
CA ALA A 676 44.97 -7.99 -26.20
C ALA A 676 45.93 -6.79 -26.34
N ASP A 677 45.98 -6.17 -27.54
CA ASP A 677 46.82 -5.01 -27.80
C ASP A 677 46.46 -3.81 -26.90
N ILE A 678 45.16 -3.55 -26.73
CA ILE A 678 44.67 -2.47 -25.87
C ILE A 678 44.97 -2.75 -24.40
N SER A 679 44.91 -4.02 -23.97
CA SER A 679 45.32 -4.40 -22.62
C SER A 679 46.81 -4.20 -22.39
N ASN A 680 47.66 -4.49 -23.38
CA ASN A 680 49.11 -4.30 -23.28
C ASN A 680 49.47 -2.81 -23.27
N GLU A 681 48.78 -1.98 -24.05
CA GLU A 681 48.99 -0.53 -24.10
C GLU A 681 48.48 0.18 -22.82
N PHE A 682 47.39 -0.32 -22.22
CA PHE A 682 46.71 0.32 -21.09
C PHE A 682 46.46 -0.61 -19.90
N GLU A 683 47.48 -1.32 -19.45
CA GLU A 683 47.39 -2.39 -18.42
C GLU A 683 46.58 -1.99 -17.17
N LYS A 684 46.79 -0.79 -16.64
CA LYS A 684 46.10 -0.30 -15.42
C LYS A 684 44.63 0.10 -15.64
N ASN A 685 44.21 0.31 -16.89
CA ASN A 685 42.91 0.87 -17.25
C ASN A 685 41.98 -0.15 -17.93
N VAL A 686 42.45 -1.39 -18.10
CA VAL A 686 41.75 -2.46 -18.80
C VAL A 686 41.76 -3.69 -17.91
N CYS A 687 40.64 -4.39 -17.86
CA CYS A 687 40.55 -5.72 -17.29
C CYS A 687 40.40 -6.69 -18.46
N TYR A 688 41.47 -7.43 -18.73
CA TYR A 688 41.54 -8.42 -19.79
C TYR A 688 41.86 -9.77 -19.18
N LYS A 689 41.05 -10.78 -19.52
CA LYS A 689 41.37 -12.19 -19.25
C LYS A 689 41.35 -12.93 -20.59
N PRO A 690 42.46 -13.54 -21.00
CA PRO A 690 42.50 -14.31 -22.23
C PRO A 690 41.55 -15.50 -22.16
N SER A 691 40.98 -15.85 -23.30
CA SER A 691 40.18 -17.06 -23.47
C SER A 691 41.08 -18.29 -23.61
N GLU A 692 40.62 -19.45 -23.13
CA GLU A 692 41.31 -20.73 -23.36
C GLU A 692 41.25 -21.17 -24.83
N ARG A 693 40.16 -20.83 -25.53
CA ARG A 693 39.94 -21.13 -26.95
C ARG A 693 40.02 -19.86 -27.78
N LYS A 694 40.60 -19.96 -28.98
CA LYS A 694 40.66 -18.84 -29.95
C LYS A 694 39.27 -18.39 -30.40
N SER A 695 38.32 -19.33 -30.52
CA SER A 695 36.93 -19.06 -30.88
C SER A 695 36.19 -18.24 -29.80
N ALA A 696 36.55 -18.40 -28.52
CA ALA A 696 35.88 -17.73 -27.41
C ALA A 696 36.24 -16.23 -27.27
N PHE A 697 35.24 -15.42 -26.93
CA PHE A 697 35.43 -14.00 -26.66
C PHE A 697 36.11 -13.77 -25.29
N PRO A 698 37.23 -13.03 -25.21
CA PRO A 698 37.96 -12.82 -23.96
C PRO A 698 37.16 -11.94 -23.01
N GLN A 699 37.29 -12.14 -21.69
CA GLN A 699 36.67 -11.19 -20.76
C GLN A 699 37.42 -9.87 -20.84
N PHE A 700 36.77 -8.88 -21.44
CA PHE A 700 37.34 -7.57 -21.72
C PHE A 700 36.45 -6.47 -21.16
N ARG A 701 37.02 -5.60 -20.33
CA ARG A 701 36.31 -4.49 -19.69
C ARG A 701 37.22 -3.28 -19.56
N LEU A 702 36.69 -2.10 -19.86
CA LEU A 702 37.37 -0.82 -19.69
C LEU A 702 37.10 -0.25 -18.29
N GLN A 703 38.13 0.27 -17.62
CA GLN A 703 38.01 0.93 -16.32
C GLN A 703 37.89 2.45 -16.46
N SER A 704 38.52 3.03 -17.49
CA SER A 704 38.47 4.46 -17.80
C SER A 704 38.07 4.70 -19.27
N SER A 705 37.85 5.96 -19.66
CA SER A 705 37.55 6.35 -21.05
C SER A 705 38.79 6.44 -21.93
N THR A 706 40.00 6.51 -21.37
CA THR A 706 41.24 6.71 -22.13
C THR A 706 41.52 5.60 -23.16
N PRO A 707 41.46 4.30 -22.81
CA PRO A 707 41.72 3.21 -23.77
C PRO A 707 40.68 3.14 -24.90
N PHE A 708 39.47 3.65 -24.64
CA PHE A 708 38.39 3.65 -25.62
C PHE A 708 38.73 4.47 -26.86
N ARG A 709 39.49 5.56 -26.72
CA ARG A 709 39.90 6.38 -27.86
C ARG A 709 40.77 5.59 -28.84
N SER A 710 41.79 4.89 -28.33
CA SER A 710 42.67 4.03 -29.14
C SER A 710 41.88 2.87 -29.75
N LEU A 711 41.03 2.20 -28.95
CA LEU A 711 40.16 1.13 -29.43
C LEU A 711 39.23 1.60 -30.56
N ARG A 712 38.58 2.77 -30.39
CA ARG A 712 37.70 3.38 -31.39
C ARG A 712 38.43 3.64 -32.70
N GLU A 713 39.63 4.22 -32.65
CA GLU A 713 40.43 4.51 -33.84
C GLU A 713 40.82 3.23 -34.59
N ARG A 714 41.19 2.17 -33.88
CA ARG A 714 41.50 0.85 -34.47
C ARG A 714 40.26 0.19 -35.10
N ILE A 715 39.13 0.21 -34.40
CA ILE A 715 37.84 -0.32 -34.90
C ILE A 715 37.44 0.37 -36.20
N VAL A 716 37.45 1.71 -36.24
CA VAL A 716 37.01 2.43 -37.46
C VAL A 716 37.94 2.15 -38.63
N LYS A 717 39.25 2.11 -38.39
CA LYS A 717 40.24 1.83 -39.43
C LYS A 717 40.04 0.45 -40.06
N ASP A 718 39.87 -0.59 -39.25
CA ASP A 718 39.70 -1.95 -39.77
C ASP A 718 38.30 -2.16 -40.34
N TRP A 719 37.28 -1.54 -39.76
CA TRP A 719 35.93 -1.56 -40.33
C TRP A 719 35.87 -0.92 -41.73
N LEU A 720 36.50 0.23 -41.95
CA LEU A 720 36.58 0.87 -43.26
C LEU A 720 37.32 0.01 -44.30
N ARG A 721 38.39 -0.67 -43.89
CA ARG A 721 39.16 -1.59 -44.76
C ARG A 721 38.33 -2.75 -45.28
N THR A 722 37.42 -3.29 -44.49
CA THR A 722 36.56 -4.41 -44.92
C THR A 722 35.56 -4.03 -46.02
N ARG A 723 35.26 -2.74 -46.20
CA ARG A 723 34.20 -2.26 -47.11
C ARG A 723 34.69 -1.58 -48.39
N ASN A 724 36.00 -1.41 -48.58
CA ASN A 724 36.64 -0.94 -49.83
C ASN A 724 36.02 0.34 -50.45
N TYR A 725 35.75 1.38 -49.65
CA TYR A 725 35.27 2.67 -50.15
C TYR A 725 36.39 3.47 -50.87
N ARG A 726 36.02 4.41 -51.77
CA ARG A 726 36.97 5.36 -52.37
C ARG A 726 37.56 6.29 -51.30
N LYS A 727 38.81 6.74 -51.45
CA LYS A 727 39.53 7.56 -50.45
C LYS A 727 38.78 8.83 -50.02
N ASP A 728 38.15 9.54 -50.96
CA ASP A 728 37.39 10.76 -50.66
C ASP A 728 36.08 10.46 -49.90
N ALA A 729 35.47 9.31 -50.18
CA ALA A 729 34.31 8.79 -49.47
C ALA A 729 34.70 8.34 -48.05
N GLU A 730 35.83 7.64 -47.91
CA GLU A 730 36.38 7.17 -46.64
C GLU A 730 36.60 8.32 -45.64
N LYS A 731 37.15 9.44 -46.09
CA LYS A 731 37.34 10.63 -45.24
C LYS A 731 36.02 11.20 -44.69
N ASN A 732 34.99 11.24 -45.52
CA ASN A 732 33.66 11.72 -45.13
C ASN A 732 32.96 10.74 -44.19
N ILE A 733 33.11 9.42 -44.41
CA ILE A 733 32.58 8.40 -43.51
C ILE A 733 33.30 8.44 -42.16
N LEU A 734 34.63 8.53 -42.17
CA LEU A 734 35.45 8.61 -40.97
C LEU A 734 35.03 9.79 -40.09
N SER A 735 34.92 10.99 -40.66
CA SER A 735 34.46 12.16 -39.90
C SER A 735 33.03 11.98 -39.38
N PHE A 736 32.12 11.45 -40.21
CA PHE A 736 30.73 11.23 -39.84
C PHE A 736 30.56 10.23 -38.68
N VAL A 737 31.34 9.15 -38.68
CA VAL A 737 31.22 8.06 -37.69
C VAL A 737 31.94 8.36 -36.38
N THR A 738 32.96 9.23 -36.39
CA THR A 738 33.80 9.57 -35.21
C THR A 738 33.44 10.88 -34.51
N ASP A 739 32.64 11.75 -35.13
CA ASP A 739 32.16 12.99 -34.54
C ASP A 739 30.63 13.07 -34.51
N ALA A 740 30.07 13.18 -33.30
CA ALA A 740 28.64 13.31 -33.07
C ALA A 740 28.04 14.64 -33.55
N ASN A 741 28.85 15.64 -33.90
CA ASN A 741 28.36 16.95 -34.36
C ASN A 741 28.23 17.06 -35.89
N VAL A 742 28.72 16.09 -36.66
CA VAL A 742 28.69 16.14 -38.13
C VAL A 742 27.28 15.86 -38.66
N SER A 743 26.78 16.70 -39.57
CA SER A 743 25.44 16.54 -40.17
C SER A 743 25.34 15.28 -41.05
N ILE A 744 24.16 14.65 -41.05
CA ILE A 744 23.83 13.51 -41.93
C ILE A 744 23.89 13.84 -43.41
N GLU A 745 23.72 15.11 -43.77
CA GLU A 745 23.81 15.59 -45.17
C GLU A 745 25.17 15.31 -45.82
N THR A 746 26.22 15.12 -45.02
CA THR A 746 27.57 14.77 -45.51
C THR A 746 27.62 13.41 -46.23
N VAL A 747 26.72 12.48 -45.85
CA VAL A 747 26.65 11.10 -46.35
C VAL A 747 25.32 10.75 -47.02
N LYS A 748 24.21 11.44 -46.67
CA LYS A 748 22.84 11.05 -47.04
C LYS A 748 22.60 10.88 -48.56
N ASP A 749 23.17 11.76 -49.37
CA ASP A 749 22.93 11.75 -50.83
C ASP A 749 24.06 11.05 -51.61
N LYS A 750 25.09 10.55 -50.91
CA LYS A 750 26.31 9.97 -51.52
C LYS A 750 26.38 8.45 -51.41
N PHE A 751 25.54 7.84 -50.57
CA PHE A 751 25.59 6.42 -50.26
C PHE A 751 24.19 5.79 -50.28
N PRO A 752 24.08 4.48 -50.54
CA PRO A 752 22.83 3.73 -50.39
C PRO A 752 22.24 3.85 -48.98
N ALA A 753 20.92 3.70 -48.88
CA ALA A 753 20.22 3.78 -47.60
C ALA A 753 20.73 2.76 -46.56
N ASP A 754 21.10 1.55 -46.98
CA ASP A 754 21.59 0.49 -46.09
C ASP A 754 22.98 0.81 -45.50
N ASP A 755 23.85 1.41 -46.31
CA ASP A 755 25.14 1.93 -45.86
C ASP A 755 24.96 3.05 -44.83
N ILE A 756 24.04 3.99 -45.10
CA ILE A 756 23.73 5.08 -44.17
C ILE A 756 23.25 4.53 -42.83
N ARG A 757 22.39 3.50 -42.82
CA ARG A 757 21.96 2.82 -41.58
C ARG A 757 23.15 2.21 -40.84
N SER A 758 24.04 1.50 -41.53
CA SER A 758 25.28 0.97 -40.93
C SER A 758 26.12 2.09 -40.30
N PHE A 759 26.28 3.22 -41.01
CA PHE A 759 27.06 4.36 -40.53
C PHE A 759 26.46 4.98 -39.27
N LEU A 760 25.13 5.10 -39.21
CA LEU A 760 24.42 5.61 -38.04
C LEU A 760 24.57 4.68 -36.82
N VAL A 761 24.48 3.36 -37.01
CA VAL A 761 24.67 2.39 -35.92
C VAL A 761 26.09 2.49 -35.36
N ILE A 762 27.11 2.50 -36.22
CA ILE A 762 28.51 2.60 -35.77
C ILE A 762 28.78 3.96 -35.13
N ARG A 763 28.21 5.04 -35.67
CA ARG A 763 28.28 6.36 -35.06
C ARG A 763 27.69 6.35 -33.64
N GLY A 764 26.54 5.71 -33.43
CA GLY A 764 25.95 5.55 -32.10
C GLY A 764 26.84 4.73 -31.15
N LEU A 765 27.41 3.62 -31.63
CA LEU A 765 28.32 2.80 -30.83
C LEU A 765 29.60 3.55 -30.42
N LEU A 766 30.19 4.32 -31.34
CA LEU A 766 31.51 4.90 -31.18
C LEU A 766 31.49 6.36 -30.73
N SER A 767 30.77 7.23 -31.43
CA SER A 767 30.71 8.67 -31.13
C SER A 767 29.78 8.99 -29.97
N SER A 768 28.63 8.30 -29.88
CA SER A 768 27.73 8.43 -28.73
C SER A 768 28.10 7.51 -27.57
N GLU A 769 29.27 6.88 -27.64
CA GLU A 769 29.91 6.10 -26.56
C GLU A 769 29.07 4.93 -26.01
N VAL A 770 28.08 4.43 -26.76
CA VAL A 770 27.26 3.29 -26.31
C VAL A 770 28.13 2.05 -26.09
N LEU A 771 29.13 1.82 -26.95
CA LEU A 771 30.10 0.73 -26.79
C LEU A 771 30.96 0.93 -25.54
N LEU A 772 31.40 2.15 -25.24
CA LEU A 772 32.16 2.45 -24.02
C LEU A 772 31.35 2.13 -22.77
N VAL A 773 30.08 2.56 -22.74
CA VAL A 773 29.17 2.29 -21.63
C VAL A 773 28.98 0.78 -21.44
N ALA A 774 28.83 0.03 -22.53
CA ALA A 774 28.73 -1.42 -22.47
C ALA A 774 30.01 -2.07 -21.93
N LEU A 775 31.17 -1.69 -22.47
CA LEU A 775 32.49 -2.23 -22.08
C LEU A 775 32.95 -1.80 -20.69
N LYS A 776 32.35 -0.79 -20.07
CA LYS A 776 32.58 -0.44 -18.65
C LYS A 776 31.78 -1.33 -17.69
N LYS A 777 30.68 -1.93 -18.14
CA LYS A 777 29.81 -2.73 -17.26
C LYS A 777 30.47 -4.05 -16.89
N ARG A 778 30.25 -4.49 -15.65
CA ARG A 778 30.78 -5.75 -15.14
C ARG A 778 29.75 -6.86 -15.35
N TYR A 779 30.13 -7.90 -16.10
CA TYR A 779 29.31 -9.09 -16.28
C TYR A 779 28.98 -9.74 -14.93
N ARG A 780 27.75 -10.27 -14.78
CA ARG A 780 27.17 -10.86 -13.56
C ARG A 780 27.02 -9.91 -12.37
N VAL A 781 27.36 -8.63 -12.50
CA VAL A 781 27.18 -7.62 -11.45
C VAL A 781 26.29 -6.49 -11.93
N HIS A 782 26.50 -6.01 -13.16
CA HIS A 782 25.68 -4.97 -13.77
C HIS A 782 24.70 -5.54 -14.81
N PHE A 783 25.03 -6.67 -15.43
CA PHE A 783 24.23 -7.29 -16.48
C PHE A 783 24.48 -8.80 -16.64
N GLY A 784 23.53 -9.49 -17.26
CA GLY A 784 23.64 -10.89 -17.68
C GLY A 784 22.29 -11.44 -18.17
N ALA A 785 22.28 -12.67 -18.67
CA ALA A 785 21.06 -13.36 -19.06
C ALA A 785 20.32 -13.90 -17.82
N ASN A 786 18.99 -13.74 -17.80
CA ASN A 786 18.17 -14.26 -16.70
C ASN A 786 17.85 -15.74 -16.95
N GLN A 787 18.36 -16.61 -16.08
CA GLN A 787 18.20 -18.06 -16.18
C GLN A 787 16.99 -18.61 -15.42
N LYS A 788 16.14 -17.75 -14.83
CA LYS A 788 14.92 -18.21 -14.13
C LYS A 788 13.99 -18.91 -15.13
N ALA A 789 13.50 -20.11 -14.79
CA ALA A 789 12.68 -20.95 -15.67
C ALA A 789 11.42 -20.23 -16.23
N ASN A 790 10.85 -19.28 -15.48
CA ASN A 790 9.66 -18.53 -15.87
C ASN A 790 9.98 -17.26 -16.69
N TYR A 791 11.24 -17.01 -17.01
CA TYR A 791 11.67 -15.83 -17.76
C TYR A 791 12.01 -16.20 -19.20
N ASN A 792 11.08 -15.91 -20.11
CA ASN A 792 11.16 -16.35 -21.51
C ASN A 792 11.97 -15.42 -22.43
N ARG A 793 12.50 -14.29 -21.93
CA ARG A 793 13.25 -13.34 -22.76
C ARG A 793 14.72 -13.73 -22.81
N LEU A 794 15.27 -13.83 -24.02
CA LEU A 794 16.67 -14.19 -24.27
C LEU A 794 17.62 -12.98 -24.23
N MET A 795 17.17 -11.81 -23.77
CA MET A 795 18.00 -10.59 -23.72
C MET A 795 18.75 -10.46 -22.39
N ALA A 796 19.87 -9.75 -22.41
CA ALA A 796 20.55 -9.34 -21.18
C ALA A 796 19.69 -8.35 -20.39
N VAL A 797 19.68 -8.54 -19.07
CA VAL A 797 18.96 -7.70 -18.12
C VAL A 797 19.91 -7.06 -17.12
N PRO A 798 19.52 -5.93 -16.49
CA PRO A 798 20.27 -5.33 -15.40
C PRO A 798 20.34 -6.25 -14.17
N TYR A 799 21.45 -6.18 -13.44
CA TYR A 799 21.65 -6.89 -12.16
C TYR A 799 21.69 -5.87 -11.02
N ARG A 800 21.04 -6.17 -9.89
CA ARG A 800 21.07 -5.34 -8.67
C ARG A 800 22.32 -5.61 -7.85
N ALA A 801 22.79 -6.85 -7.87
CA ALA A 801 23.97 -7.31 -7.18
C ALA A 801 24.59 -8.47 -7.97
N LYS A 802 25.71 -9.02 -7.47
CA LYS A 802 26.35 -10.18 -8.08
C LYS A 802 25.33 -11.33 -8.19
N ASP A 803 25.08 -11.79 -9.41
CA ASP A 803 24.15 -12.88 -9.73
C ASP A 803 22.68 -12.64 -9.35
N VAL A 804 22.33 -11.40 -8.98
CA VAL A 804 20.96 -11.03 -8.62
C VAL A 804 20.39 -10.15 -9.73
N VAL A 805 19.56 -10.76 -10.58
CA VAL A 805 18.80 -10.08 -11.63
C VAL A 805 17.85 -9.04 -11.03
N ALA A 806 17.78 -7.87 -11.65
CA ALA A 806 16.78 -6.87 -11.34
C ALA A 806 15.41 -7.31 -11.91
N ASP A 807 14.39 -7.42 -11.04
CA ASP A 807 13.07 -7.90 -11.45
C ASP A 807 12.39 -6.89 -12.38
N ARG A 808 11.84 -7.38 -13.51
CA ARG A 808 11.02 -6.63 -14.48
C ARG A 808 11.70 -5.40 -15.10
N THR A 809 13.03 -5.33 -15.11
CA THR A 809 13.78 -4.23 -15.75
C THR A 809 14.50 -4.67 -17.01
N GLU A 810 14.62 -3.76 -17.98
CA GLU A 810 15.38 -3.93 -19.21
C GLU A 810 16.27 -2.72 -19.46
N PHE A 811 17.26 -2.86 -20.33
CA PHE A 811 18.06 -1.71 -20.77
C PHE A 811 17.25 -0.86 -21.73
N GLY A 812 17.16 0.44 -21.45
CA GLY A 812 16.35 1.35 -22.23
C GLY A 812 16.85 1.67 -23.63
N HIS A 813 18.17 1.67 -23.82
CA HIS A 813 18.77 1.93 -25.12
C HIS A 813 18.91 0.61 -25.90
N PRO A 814 18.34 0.50 -27.13
CA PRO A 814 18.31 -0.76 -27.88
C PRO A 814 19.71 -1.28 -28.19
N ASP A 815 20.61 -0.42 -28.68
CA ASP A 815 21.96 -0.85 -29.03
C ASP A 815 22.77 -1.31 -27.80
N LEU A 816 22.57 -0.68 -26.64
CA LEU A 816 23.17 -1.14 -25.39
C LEU A 816 22.63 -2.50 -24.98
N ALA A 817 21.30 -2.71 -25.10
CA ALA A 817 20.67 -4.00 -24.82
C ALA A 817 21.23 -5.11 -25.72
N ILE A 818 21.38 -4.85 -27.03
CA ILE A 818 21.92 -5.80 -28.01
C ILE A 818 23.39 -6.11 -27.69
N VAL A 819 24.25 -5.09 -27.47
CA VAL A 819 25.67 -5.29 -27.13
C VAL A 819 25.81 -6.12 -25.85
N LEU A 820 25.07 -5.79 -24.79
CA LEU A 820 25.12 -6.53 -23.53
C LEU A 820 24.55 -7.95 -23.66
N THR A 821 23.60 -8.16 -24.55
CA THR A 821 23.06 -9.50 -24.86
C THR A 821 24.13 -10.36 -25.50
N TYR A 822 24.81 -9.87 -26.55
CA TYR A 822 25.94 -10.58 -27.16
C TYR A 822 27.03 -10.87 -26.14
N LEU A 823 27.48 -9.86 -25.38
CA LEU A 823 28.50 -10.04 -24.35
C LEU A 823 28.08 -11.06 -23.29
N SER A 824 26.80 -11.09 -22.89
CA SER A 824 26.31 -12.07 -21.92
C SER A 824 26.47 -13.50 -22.44
N TYR A 825 26.08 -13.77 -23.68
CA TYR A 825 26.21 -15.12 -24.28
C TYR A 825 27.64 -15.47 -24.63
N TYR A 826 28.44 -14.51 -25.07
CA TYR A 826 29.87 -14.70 -25.28
C TYR A 826 30.61 -15.09 -24.01
N TYR A 827 30.15 -14.60 -22.84
CA TYR A 827 30.74 -14.96 -21.55
C TYR A 827 30.12 -16.20 -20.90
N SER A 828 28.82 -16.45 -21.08
CA SER A 828 28.16 -17.61 -20.48
C SER A 828 28.24 -18.89 -21.32
N GLY A 829 28.37 -18.76 -22.63
CA GLY A 829 28.00 -19.80 -23.58
C GLY A 829 26.47 -20.00 -23.66
N LEU A 830 26.07 -20.91 -24.53
CA LEU A 830 24.70 -21.40 -24.64
C LEU A 830 24.53 -22.64 -23.74
N ASN A 831 23.35 -22.81 -23.14
CA ASN A 831 23.01 -24.08 -22.48
C ASN A 831 22.50 -25.12 -23.48
N ASP A 832 22.42 -26.38 -23.07
CA ASP A 832 22.01 -27.49 -23.94
C ASP A 832 20.67 -27.24 -24.63
N GLY A 833 19.66 -26.73 -23.91
CA GLY A 833 18.35 -26.44 -24.49
C GLY A 833 18.37 -25.29 -25.50
N GLN A 834 19.23 -24.28 -25.29
CA GLN A 834 19.45 -23.21 -26.26
C GLN A 834 20.21 -23.73 -27.49
N LEU A 835 21.19 -24.61 -27.28
CA LEU A 835 21.97 -25.22 -28.34
C LEU A 835 21.10 -26.13 -29.23
N THR A 836 20.23 -26.96 -28.64
CA THR A 836 19.24 -27.75 -29.39
C THR A 836 18.37 -26.84 -30.25
N ARG A 837 17.85 -25.73 -29.70
CA ARG A 837 17.06 -24.76 -30.47
C ARG A 837 17.85 -24.12 -31.62
N VAL A 838 19.14 -23.88 -31.44
CA VAL A 838 19.99 -23.36 -32.53
C VAL A 838 20.10 -24.38 -33.65
N PHE A 839 20.31 -25.66 -33.33
CA PHE A 839 20.35 -26.72 -34.35
C PHE A 839 19.00 -26.97 -35.01
N ASP A 840 17.90 -26.93 -34.25
CA ASP A 840 16.55 -27.03 -34.80
C ASP A 840 16.30 -25.89 -35.81
N ARG A 841 16.67 -24.66 -35.47
CA ARG A 841 16.54 -23.52 -36.38
C ARG A 841 17.44 -23.62 -37.59
N LEU A 842 18.70 -24.00 -37.39
CA LEU A 842 19.65 -24.19 -38.47
C LEU A 842 19.09 -25.18 -39.51
N THR A 843 18.54 -26.30 -39.03
CA THR A 843 18.01 -27.36 -39.92
C THR A 843 16.66 -27.01 -40.56
N THR A 844 15.84 -26.16 -39.93
CA THR A 844 14.47 -25.86 -40.40
C THR A 844 14.33 -24.53 -41.13
N GLU A 845 15.13 -23.52 -40.79
CA GLU A 845 15.00 -22.14 -41.29
C GLU A 845 16.05 -21.80 -42.36
N GLU A 846 17.21 -22.48 -42.40
CA GLU A 846 18.32 -22.16 -43.32
C GLU A 846 18.38 -23.08 -44.55
N ASN A 847 18.75 -22.50 -45.70
CA ASN A 847 18.82 -23.24 -46.97
C ASN A 847 20.02 -24.20 -47.05
N ASN A 848 21.10 -23.92 -46.33
CA ASN A 848 22.31 -24.74 -46.32
C ASN A 848 22.89 -24.88 -44.89
N PRO A 849 22.28 -25.74 -44.05
CA PRO A 849 22.67 -25.90 -42.66
C PRO A 849 24.10 -26.43 -42.48
N GLU A 850 24.55 -27.32 -43.37
CA GLU A 850 25.88 -27.94 -43.30
C GLU A 850 26.98 -26.90 -43.48
N ALA A 851 26.89 -26.04 -44.51
CA ALA A 851 27.90 -25.02 -44.76
C ALA A 851 28.02 -24.00 -43.61
N ILE A 852 26.90 -23.62 -42.99
CA ILE A 852 26.90 -22.70 -41.84
C ILE A 852 27.51 -23.37 -40.60
N TYR A 853 27.19 -24.65 -40.37
CA TYR A 853 27.80 -25.40 -39.28
C TYR A 853 29.30 -25.57 -39.47
N ASP A 854 29.74 -25.88 -40.69
CA ASP A 854 31.15 -25.97 -41.07
C ASP A 854 31.88 -24.65 -40.83
N GLU A 855 31.24 -23.51 -41.16
CA GLU A 855 31.78 -22.17 -40.85
C GLU A 855 31.97 -21.98 -39.34
N TRP A 856 31.00 -22.40 -38.51
CA TRP A 856 31.10 -22.24 -37.06
C TRP A 856 32.25 -23.03 -36.44
N ILE A 857 32.50 -24.25 -36.91
CA ILE A 857 33.57 -25.12 -36.39
C ILE A 857 34.96 -24.75 -36.95
N ALA A 858 35.04 -24.20 -38.17
CA ALA A 858 36.30 -23.79 -38.79
C ALA A 858 37.09 -22.75 -37.96
N TYR A 859 36.40 -21.93 -37.17
CA TYR A 859 37.01 -20.93 -36.28
C TYR A 859 37.87 -21.51 -35.15
N GLU A 860 37.76 -22.81 -34.84
CA GLU A 860 38.57 -23.47 -33.81
C GLU A 860 39.81 -24.17 -34.40
N GLU A 861 39.79 -24.45 -35.71
CA GLU A 861 40.88 -25.15 -36.42
C GLU A 861 41.99 -24.20 -36.93
N THR A 862 41.70 -22.90 -37.04
CA THR A 862 42.66 -21.84 -37.38
C THR A 862 43.29 -21.18 -36.15
#